data_AF-A0A0S2S5C6-F1
#
_entry.id   AF-A0A0S2S5C6-F1
#
_cell.length_a   1.000
_cell.length_b   1.000
_cell.length_c   1.000
_cell.angle_alpha   90.00
_cell.angle_beta   90.00
_cell.angle_gamma   90.00
#
_symmetry.space_group_name_H-M   'P 1'
#
loop_
_entity.id
_entity.type
_entity.pdbx_description
1 polymer ?
#
loop_
_entity_poly.entity_id
_entity_poly.type
_entity_poly.pdbx_seq_one_letter_code
_entity_poly.pdbx_strand_id
1 'polypeptide(L)'
;MLRFNAIRTGYLLGISLVLAAIIYFFASNWGGLDRTVKIVLAAALIVLFYGLSFVFARIRAIPGQQVFLSNIFLVAGCIAFGISVALLGQIYNSHADSYGLFLIWSVPALLLSWITRYNPFYILSYVLIHLGLWLYFYPTMQSTSYSELGSLSIAGVFALVNLVLFLLTFLHRIHSGPLKYMSFIVFHIAVLTMTNSFALDEYGLVMNIPCIAVIAIGFYVFTKVRLSRTLLTLNALATSAFAVFKFIELAEAYSSSLFFVFGLIFVALLLTGNVWFFRYLNRLGKTPPEAGEISNENKGDIAKSDTETTGISTSKTETTVPEERSSEWISKTVSRVIKVVGVLIGSISLIGLINISTNVNHTEYVLLGVSLLLMISMIVIPESKLDSVIRYTLLTISFITGWVAILWSDMTLLSVLFLIVSIAGWFRSKGKRQLFFTYTFVNLNLATILFQQFQEWDSWNWSFEYIILSLFLVNAVLYAASYFIPKTASREHLLDSSLFFSLLFMLWATFFKDVIPHSYVLINILYFVIVTGMVFTFIRLKQRSEAITSVAFWFIFIGFKYYDLLWTLLYKSFTLALLGVIALGIAWWADRRMAHSGKTAFDADHRSFSFMRLSPLLIAVVIVLQLGVIGYQTVRSESLLATGASIKLKLAPVDPRSLLQGDYVMLNYDISTPFSQDNWNQGKVKVVLAPNSQGVYTVDRLHQDGDKLANHEVILNGKWNGSRIQYGIENYFIPEGTGRNVEQNAHYAHIRVSQNGDALLERLSDS
;
A
#
# COMPACT_ATOMS: atom_id res chain seq x y z
N MET A 1 -20.91 -20.02 1.76
CA MET A 1 -19.72 -19.24 1.32
C MET A 1 -19.11 -18.37 2.41
N LEU A 2 -19.81 -17.39 3.00
CA LEU A 2 -19.26 -16.48 4.04
C LEU A 2 -18.63 -17.21 5.25
N ARG A 3 -19.30 -18.24 5.80
CA ARG A 3 -18.80 -19.01 6.95
C ARG A 3 -17.61 -19.93 6.61
N PHE A 4 -17.57 -20.49 5.40
CA PHE A 4 -16.45 -21.31 4.91
C PHE A 4 -15.20 -20.46 4.64
N ASN A 5 -15.39 -19.26 4.10
CA ASN A 5 -14.30 -18.29 3.96
C ASN A 5 -13.77 -17.85 5.32
N ALA A 6 -14.62 -17.69 6.34
CA ALA A 6 -14.18 -17.36 7.69
C ALA A 6 -13.29 -18.45 8.31
N ILE A 7 -13.59 -19.74 8.10
CA ILE A 7 -12.73 -20.84 8.58
C ILE A 7 -11.38 -20.85 7.84
N ARG A 8 -11.40 -20.72 6.51
CA ARG A 8 -10.17 -20.59 5.69
C ARG A 8 -9.30 -19.41 6.14
N THR A 9 -9.93 -18.26 6.41
CA THR A 9 -9.24 -17.08 6.97
C THR A 9 -8.71 -17.36 8.37
N GLY A 10 -9.45 -18.09 9.21
CA GLY A 10 -8.99 -18.49 10.54
C GLY A 10 -7.74 -19.37 10.51
N TYR A 11 -7.70 -20.39 9.65
CA TYR A 11 -6.49 -21.20 9.46
C TYR A 11 -5.33 -20.38 8.87
N LEU A 12 -5.59 -19.54 7.87
CA LEU A 12 -4.56 -18.67 7.29
C LEU A 12 -3.99 -17.73 8.35
N LEU A 13 -4.84 -17.09 9.16
CA LEU A 13 -4.42 -16.21 10.25
C LEU A 13 -3.57 -16.99 11.27
N GLY A 14 -4.03 -18.15 11.72
CA GLY A 14 -3.31 -18.98 12.68
C GLY A 14 -1.93 -19.41 12.18
N ILE A 15 -1.83 -19.89 10.93
CA ILE A 15 -0.56 -20.26 10.30
C ILE A 15 0.37 -19.05 10.19
N SER A 16 -0.14 -17.91 9.72
CA SER A 16 0.65 -16.68 9.57
C SER A 16 1.18 -16.17 10.92
N LEU A 17 0.40 -16.26 12.00
CA LEU A 17 0.82 -15.87 13.34
C LEU A 17 1.92 -16.79 13.90
N VAL A 18 1.76 -18.12 13.74
CA VAL A 18 2.80 -19.08 14.14
C VAL A 18 4.09 -18.86 13.33
N LEU A 19 3.97 -18.61 12.03
CA LEU A 19 5.12 -18.30 11.20
C LEU A 19 5.81 -17.01 11.64
N ALA A 20 5.04 -15.94 11.85
CA ALA A 20 5.58 -14.68 12.33
C ALA A 20 6.31 -14.88 13.68
N ALA A 21 5.74 -15.68 14.58
CA ALA A 21 6.39 -16.05 15.83
C ALA A 21 7.77 -16.70 15.62
N ILE A 22 7.86 -17.69 14.73
CA ILE A 22 9.12 -18.37 14.41
C ILE A 22 10.15 -17.35 13.90
N ILE A 23 9.74 -16.46 12.98
CA ILE A 23 10.63 -15.42 12.43
C ILE A 23 11.14 -14.50 13.55
N TYR A 24 10.25 -14.02 14.43
CA TYR A 24 10.63 -13.15 15.54
C TYR A 24 11.55 -13.84 16.55
N PHE A 25 11.36 -15.13 16.81
CA PHE A 25 12.25 -15.91 17.68
C PHE A 25 13.67 -15.90 17.14
N PHE A 26 13.84 -16.21 15.85
CA PHE A 26 15.16 -16.22 15.22
C PHE A 26 15.75 -14.83 15.06
N ALA A 27 14.94 -13.82 14.75
CA ALA A 27 15.38 -12.43 14.71
C ALA A 27 15.95 -11.98 16.06
N SER A 28 15.27 -12.32 17.17
CA SER A 28 15.72 -11.97 18.53
C SER A 28 17.05 -12.61 18.93
N ASN A 29 17.37 -13.78 18.36
CA ASN A 29 18.61 -14.51 18.63
C ASN A 29 19.66 -14.31 17.53
N TRP A 30 19.38 -13.49 16.51
CA TRP A 30 20.18 -13.41 15.29
C TRP A 30 21.65 -13.03 15.56
N GLY A 31 21.91 -12.14 16.52
CA GLY A 31 23.28 -11.74 16.87
C GLY A 31 24.13 -12.88 17.44
N GLY A 32 23.53 -13.85 18.13
CA GLY A 32 24.24 -14.96 18.79
C GLY A 32 24.41 -16.22 17.93
N LEU A 33 23.82 -16.27 16.73
CA LEU A 33 23.90 -17.42 15.84
C LEU A 33 25.09 -17.31 14.89
N ASP A 34 25.85 -18.41 14.78
CA ASP A 34 26.88 -18.55 13.75
C ASP A 34 26.28 -18.45 12.33
N ARG A 35 27.08 -18.02 11.36
CA ARG A 35 26.66 -17.89 9.95
C ARG A 35 26.13 -19.22 9.39
N THR A 36 26.78 -20.34 9.72
CA THR A 36 26.34 -21.67 9.27
C THR A 36 24.93 -21.98 9.74
N VAL A 37 24.64 -21.68 11.01
CA VAL A 37 23.31 -21.92 11.61
C VAL A 37 22.25 -21.04 10.93
N LYS A 38 22.58 -19.77 10.64
CA LYS A 38 21.67 -18.86 9.93
C LYS A 38 21.33 -19.37 8.53
N ILE A 39 22.32 -19.89 7.80
CA ILE A 39 22.13 -20.44 6.44
C ILE A 39 21.31 -21.71 6.46
N VAL A 40 21.63 -22.64 7.36
CA VAL A 40 20.88 -23.90 7.54
C VAL A 40 19.42 -23.59 7.89
N LEU A 41 19.20 -22.62 8.76
CA LEU A 41 17.85 -22.20 9.13
C LEU A 41 17.06 -21.62 7.95
N ALA A 42 17.70 -20.77 7.13
CA ALA A 42 17.09 -20.21 5.93
C ALA A 42 16.69 -21.33 4.94
N ALA A 43 17.59 -22.29 4.69
CA ALA A 43 17.29 -23.45 3.85
C ALA A 43 16.19 -24.35 4.45
N ALA A 44 16.22 -24.57 5.77
CA ALA A 44 15.23 -25.38 6.48
C ALA A 44 13.82 -24.76 6.39
N LEU A 45 13.71 -23.43 6.41
CA LEU A 45 12.43 -22.74 6.26
C LEU A 45 11.77 -23.04 4.90
N ILE A 46 12.56 -23.07 3.82
CA ILE A 46 12.08 -23.41 2.48
C ILE A 46 11.57 -24.85 2.44
N VAL A 47 12.40 -25.78 2.93
CA VAL A 47 12.06 -27.22 2.96
C VAL A 47 10.83 -27.47 3.82
N LEU A 48 10.72 -26.80 4.96
CA LEU A 48 9.57 -26.89 5.85
C LEU A 48 8.28 -26.54 5.12
N PHE A 49 8.24 -25.43 4.38
CA PHE A 49 7.01 -25.00 3.73
C PHE A 49 6.58 -25.87 2.56
N TYR A 50 7.51 -26.26 1.70
CA TYR A 50 7.18 -27.21 0.64
C TYR A 50 6.84 -28.59 1.20
N GLY A 51 7.50 -29.00 2.29
CA GLY A 51 7.19 -30.23 3.03
C GLY A 51 5.78 -30.20 3.61
N LEU A 52 5.38 -29.10 4.27
CA LEU A 52 4.02 -28.90 4.76
C LEU A 52 3.01 -28.90 3.61
N SER A 53 3.31 -28.25 2.49
CA SER A 53 2.46 -28.30 1.29
C SER A 53 2.23 -29.73 0.80
N PHE A 54 3.28 -30.55 0.75
CA PHE A 54 3.22 -31.96 0.37
C PHE A 54 2.43 -32.81 1.39
N VAL A 55 2.67 -32.60 2.68
CA VAL A 55 2.00 -33.31 3.77
C VAL A 55 0.51 -33.01 3.75
N PHE A 56 0.10 -31.74 3.65
CA PHE A 56 -1.32 -31.37 3.57
C PHE A 56 -2.00 -31.84 2.28
N ALA A 57 -1.25 -32.07 1.20
CA ALA A 57 -1.80 -32.72 0.02
C ALA A 57 -2.13 -34.21 0.27
N ARG A 58 -1.38 -34.89 1.14
CA ARG A 58 -1.49 -36.34 1.43
C ARG A 58 -2.40 -36.69 2.60
N ILE A 59 -2.47 -35.84 3.62
CA ILE A 59 -3.29 -36.08 4.82
C ILE A 59 -4.76 -36.07 4.43
N ARG A 60 -5.50 -37.16 4.66
CA ARG A 60 -6.96 -37.27 4.47
C ARG A 60 -7.81 -36.81 5.67
N ALA A 61 -7.19 -36.32 6.74
CA ALA A 61 -7.86 -36.03 8.02
C ALA A 61 -8.82 -34.81 8.06
N ILE A 62 -8.79 -33.89 7.08
CA ILE A 62 -9.61 -32.66 7.02
C ILE A 62 -10.24 -32.51 5.62
N PRO A 63 -11.31 -33.26 5.31
CA PRO A 63 -11.91 -33.26 3.97
C PRO A 63 -12.45 -31.85 3.59
N GLY A 64 -12.05 -31.34 2.42
CA GLY A 64 -12.51 -30.06 1.84
C GLY A 64 -11.63 -28.82 2.09
N GLN A 65 -10.65 -28.88 3.01
CA GLN A 65 -9.72 -27.76 3.28
C GLN A 65 -8.25 -28.05 2.97
N GLN A 66 -7.87 -29.32 2.84
CA GLN A 66 -6.50 -29.78 2.54
C GLN A 66 -5.88 -29.12 1.31
N VAL A 67 -6.66 -29.03 0.22
CA VAL A 67 -6.19 -28.48 -1.04
C VAL A 67 -5.86 -26.99 -0.91
N PHE A 68 -6.69 -26.25 -0.19
CA PHE A 68 -6.45 -24.84 0.09
C PHE A 68 -5.19 -24.63 0.94
N LEU A 69 -5.03 -25.41 2.01
CA LEU A 69 -3.87 -25.32 2.89
C LEU A 69 -2.57 -25.71 2.17
N SER A 70 -2.60 -26.79 1.39
CA SER A 70 -1.47 -27.22 0.55
C SER A 70 -1.03 -26.12 -0.41
N ASN A 71 -1.98 -25.45 -1.10
CA ASN A 71 -1.69 -24.36 -2.02
C ASN A 71 -1.12 -23.12 -1.32
N ILE A 72 -1.59 -22.79 -0.12
CA ILE A 72 -1.02 -21.69 0.67
C ILE A 72 0.42 -21.99 1.06
N PHE A 73 0.69 -23.19 1.57
CA PHE A 73 2.05 -23.58 1.94
C PHE A 73 2.99 -23.66 0.73
N LEU A 74 2.47 -23.99 -0.46
CA LEU A 74 3.24 -23.94 -1.71
C LEU A 74 3.69 -22.51 -2.03
N VAL A 75 2.77 -21.54 -1.92
CA VAL A 75 3.09 -20.11 -2.09
C VAL A 75 4.04 -19.64 -0.98
N ALA A 76 3.81 -20.05 0.26
CA ALA A 76 4.67 -19.73 1.39
C ALA A 76 6.11 -20.25 1.19
N GLY A 77 6.29 -21.43 0.61
CA GLY A 77 7.62 -21.95 0.26
C GLY A 77 8.36 -21.07 -0.76
N CYS A 78 7.64 -20.57 -1.77
CA CYS A 78 8.22 -19.61 -2.72
C CYS A 78 8.54 -18.26 -2.07
N ILE A 79 7.73 -17.80 -1.11
CA ILE A 79 8.00 -16.58 -0.35
C ILE A 79 9.21 -16.77 0.57
N ALA A 80 9.29 -17.92 1.25
CA ALA A 80 10.42 -18.27 2.10
C ALA A 80 11.74 -18.31 1.34
N PHE A 81 11.75 -18.71 0.06
CA PHE A 81 12.93 -18.59 -0.79
C PHE A 81 13.40 -17.13 -0.93
N GLY A 82 12.49 -16.21 -1.27
CA GLY A 82 12.82 -14.78 -1.36
C GLY A 82 13.36 -14.21 -0.07
N ILE A 83 12.72 -14.54 1.06
CA ILE A 83 13.19 -14.17 2.40
C ILE A 83 14.58 -14.75 2.66
N SER A 84 14.83 -16.01 2.29
CA SER A 84 16.13 -16.66 2.49
C SER A 84 17.24 -16.02 1.67
N VAL A 85 16.97 -15.61 0.43
CA VAL A 85 17.92 -14.84 -0.40
C VAL A 85 18.20 -13.47 0.23
N ALA A 86 17.18 -12.80 0.76
CA ALA A 86 17.34 -11.53 1.49
C ALA A 86 18.22 -11.69 2.74
N LEU A 87 17.93 -12.73 3.55
CA LEU A 87 18.70 -13.07 4.75
C LEU A 87 20.14 -13.42 4.40
N LEU A 88 20.38 -14.14 3.30
CA LEU A 88 21.74 -14.43 2.83
C LEU A 88 22.49 -13.15 2.47
N GLY A 89 21.78 -12.19 1.87
CA GLY A 89 22.29 -10.84 1.64
C GLY A 89 22.77 -10.19 2.94
N GLN A 90 21.96 -10.26 4.00
CA GLN A 90 22.28 -9.73 5.33
C GLN A 90 23.42 -10.46 6.03
N ILE A 91 23.46 -11.80 5.99
CA ILE A 91 24.51 -12.63 6.61
C ILE A 91 25.90 -12.23 6.12
N TYR A 92 25.99 -11.80 4.86
CA TYR A 92 27.23 -11.41 4.20
C TYR A 92 27.37 -9.89 4.01
N ASN A 93 26.55 -9.06 4.66
CA ASN A 93 26.59 -7.60 4.54
C ASN A 93 26.61 -7.09 3.09
N SER A 94 25.88 -7.80 2.22
CA SER A 94 25.71 -7.45 0.81
C SER A 94 24.35 -6.78 0.60
N HIS A 95 24.18 -6.06 -0.51
CA HIS A 95 22.97 -5.28 -0.79
C HIS A 95 21.69 -6.12 -0.78
N ALA A 96 20.95 -6.06 0.33
CA ALA A 96 19.70 -6.79 0.56
C ALA A 96 18.47 -6.14 -0.11
N ASP A 97 18.62 -4.97 -0.73
CA ASP A 97 17.59 -4.20 -1.44
C ASP A 97 17.87 -4.08 -2.95
N SER A 98 18.75 -4.92 -3.49
CA SER A 98 19.10 -4.90 -4.90
C SER A 98 17.96 -5.42 -5.79
N TYR A 99 17.86 -4.88 -7.01
CA TYR A 99 16.99 -5.41 -8.06
C TYR A 99 17.24 -6.91 -8.31
N GLY A 100 18.49 -7.37 -8.10
CA GLY A 100 18.92 -8.76 -8.28
C GLY A 100 18.16 -9.74 -7.37
N LEU A 101 17.87 -9.36 -6.12
CA LEU A 101 17.08 -10.17 -5.21
C LEU A 101 15.71 -10.49 -5.80
N PHE A 102 15.00 -9.47 -6.27
CA PHE A 102 13.64 -9.62 -6.79
C PHE A 102 13.63 -10.37 -8.13
N LEU A 103 14.65 -10.19 -8.97
CA LEU A 103 14.81 -10.98 -10.19
C LEU A 103 15.09 -12.46 -9.87
N ILE A 104 16.02 -12.77 -8.96
CA ILE A 104 16.31 -14.14 -8.54
C ILE A 104 15.06 -14.79 -7.95
N TRP A 105 14.30 -14.07 -7.12
CA TRP A 105 13.04 -14.54 -6.55
C TRP A 105 11.94 -14.72 -7.60
N SER A 106 11.90 -13.89 -8.64
CA SER A 106 10.89 -13.99 -9.70
C SER A 106 10.98 -15.30 -10.50
N VAL A 107 12.18 -15.89 -10.64
CA VAL A 107 12.41 -17.11 -11.42
C VAL A 107 11.59 -18.30 -10.89
N PRO A 108 11.72 -18.73 -9.62
CA PRO A 108 10.89 -19.80 -9.10
C PRO A 108 9.41 -19.44 -9.05
N ALA A 109 9.04 -18.18 -8.79
CA ALA A 109 7.65 -17.76 -8.84
C ALA A 109 7.07 -17.94 -10.25
N LEU A 110 7.82 -17.59 -11.31
CA LEU A 110 7.43 -17.75 -12.71
C LEU A 110 7.30 -19.23 -13.08
N LEU A 111 8.29 -20.06 -12.71
CA LEU A 111 8.24 -21.50 -12.93
C LEU A 111 7.02 -22.11 -12.24
N LEU A 112 6.76 -21.76 -10.99
CA LEU A 112 5.58 -22.21 -10.26
C LEU A 112 4.29 -21.66 -10.88
N SER A 113 4.27 -20.44 -11.40
CA SER A 113 3.11 -19.89 -12.12
C SER A 113 2.81 -20.69 -13.39
N TRP A 114 3.85 -21.11 -14.12
CA TRP A 114 3.71 -21.88 -15.35
C TRP A 114 3.28 -23.32 -15.08
N ILE A 115 3.92 -23.97 -14.09
CA ILE A 115 3.59 -25.33 -13.66
C ILE A 115 2.16 -25.35 -13.10
N THR A 116 1.85 -24.50 -12.11
CA THR A 116 0.61 -24.60 -11.35
C THR A 116 -0.59 -23.91 -11.99
N ARG A 117 -0.35 -22.90 -12.85
CA ARG A 117 -1.37 -21.96 -13.37
C ARG A 117 -2.21 -21.32 -12.26
N TYR A 118 -1.65 -21.20 -11.06
CA TYR A 118 -2.34 -20.67 -9.89
C TYR A 118 -2.19 -19.15 -9.80
N ASN A 119 -3.32 -18.43 -9.67
CA ASN A 119 -3.36 -16.96 -9.70
C ASN A 119 -2.35 -16.27 -8.75
N PRO A 120 -2.16 -16.70 -7.49
CA PRO A 120 -1.15 -16.12 -6.61
C PRO A 120 0.27 -16.14 -7.16
N PHE A 121 0.69 -17.17 -7.90
CA PHE A 121 2.02 -17.19 -8.51
C PHE A 121 2.13 -16.21 -9.68
N TYR A 122 1.09 -16.07 -10.51
CA TYR A 122 1.06 -15.03 -11.54
C TYR A 122 1.20 -13.62 -10.94
N ILE A 123 0.46 -13.35 -9.85
CA ILE A 123 0.52 -12.05 -9.16
C ILE A 123 1.89 -11.86 -8.52
N LEU A 124 2.41 -12.87 -7.82
CA LEU A 124 3.72 -12.81 -7.17
C LEU A 124 4.83 -12.54 -8.19
N SER A 125 4.88 -13.30 -9.30
CA SER A 125 5.82 -13.05 -10.39
C SER A 125 5.69 -11.64 -10.97
N TYR A 126 4.46 -11.20 -11.24
CA TYR A 126 4.20 -9.87 -11.76
C TYR A 126 4.76 -8.78 -10.83
N VAL A 127 4.46 -8.85 -9.53
CA VAL A 127 4.94 -7.90 -8.53
C VAL A 127 6.45 -7.93 -8.42
N LEU A 128 7.07 -9.12 -8.33
CA LEU A 128 8.52 -9.26 -8.20
C LEU A 128 9.27 -8.71 -9.43
N ILE A 129 8.77 -8.97 -10.64
CA ILE A 129 9.39 -8.47 -11.88
C ILE A 129 9.25 -6.95 -11.96
N HIS A 130 8.06 -6.39 -11.66
CA HIS A 130 7.86 -4.95 -11.72
C HIS A 130 8.69 -4.22 -10.68
N LEU A 131 8.80 -4.77 -9.48
CA LEU A 131 9.61 -4.20 -8.42
C LEU A 131 11.11 -4.35 -8.72
N GLY A 132 11.55 -5.47 -9.29
CA GLY A 132 12.91 -5.65 -9.79
C GLY A 132 13.25 -4.66 -10.91
N LEU A 133 12.36 -4.47 -11.88
CA LEU A 133 12.52 -3.47 -12.95
C LEU A 133 12.54 -2.04 -12.38
N TRP A 134 11.64 -1.73 -11.43
CA TRP A 134 11.61 -0.43 -10.79
C TRP A 134 12.92 -0.14 -10.06
N LEU A 135 13.42 -1.06 -9.24
CA LEU A 135 14.69 -0.89 -8.52
C LEU A 135 15.92 -0.91 -9.43
N TYR A 136 15.81 -1.51 -10.62
CA TYR A 136 16.88 -1.44 -11.62
C TYR A 136 17.06 -0.01 -12.16
N PHE A 137 15.95 0.68 -12.46
CA PHE A 137 15.97 2.07 -12.93
C PHE A 137 16.03 3.10 -11.80
N TYR A 138 15.35 2.86 -10.68
CA TYR A 138 15.27 3.77 -9.54
C TYR A 138 15.79 3.06 -8.27
N PRO A 139 17.11 2.83 -8.17
CA PRO A 139 17.71 2.22 -6.98
C PRO A 139 17.56 3.15 -5.77
N THR A 140 17.23 2.57 -4.62
CA THR A 140 16.94 3.23 -3.33
C THR A 140 18.02 4.20 -2.85
N MET A 141 19.29 3.94 -3.16
CA MET A 141 20.44 4.72 -2.69
C MET A 141 21.03 5.69 -3.71
N GLN A 142 20.39 5.87 -4.88
CA GLN A 142 20.87 6.81 -5.91
C GLN A 142 19.71 7.66 -6.44
N SER A 143 19.81 8.98 -6.29
CA SER A 143 19.01 9.90 -7.08
C SER A 143 19.53 9.86 -8.52
N THR A 144 19.01 8.92 -9.31
CA THR A 144 19.41 8.80 -10.71
C THR A 144 18.62 9.83 -11.51
N SER A 145 19.29 10.88 -11.98
CA SER A 145 18.69 11.81 -12.94
C SER A 145 18.81 11.20 -14.33
N TYR A 146 17.66 10.93 -14.95
CA TYR A 146 17.59 10.51 -16.35
C TYR A 146 17.36 11.75 -17.22
N SER A 147 17.90 11.74 -18.43
CA SER A 147 17.46 12.68 -19.47
C SER A 147 15.96 12.48 -19.74
N GLU A 148 15.27 13.48 -20.30
CA GLU A 148 13.85 13.35 -20.61
C GLU A 148 13.56 12.13 -21.48
N LEU A 149 14.35 11.91 -22.53
CA LEU A 149 14.23 10.73 -23.38
C LEU A 149 14.49 9.43 -22.60
N GLY A 150 15.41 9.46 -21.65
CA GLY A 150 15.66 8.34 -20.72
C GLY A 150 14.42 8.02 -19.89
N SER A 151 13.85 9.02 -19.20
CA SER A 151 12.61 8.88 -18.42
C SER A 151 11.44 8.40 -19.26
N LEU A 152 11.27 8.96 -20.46
CA LEU A 152 10.25 8.56 -21.42
C LEU A 152 10.43 7.10 -21.86
N SER A 153 11.67 6.68 -22.15
CA SER A 153 11.96 5.31 -22.55
C SER A 153 11.66 4.31 -21.43
N ILE A 154 11.96 4.65 -20.17
CA ILE A 154 11.66 3.81 -19.00
C ILE A 154 10.14 3.64 -18.87
N ALA A 155 9.38 4.74 -18.89
CA ALA A 155 7.92 4.69 -18.86
C ALA A 155 7.35 3.89 -20.05
N GLY A 156 7.96 4.03 -21.24
CA GLY A 156 7.64 3.25 -22.43
C GLY A 156 7.85 1.74 -22.26
N VAL A 157 8.92 1.31 -21.60
CA VAL A 157 9.16 -0.10 -21.25
C VAL A 157 8.05 -0.62 -20.33
N PHE A 158 7.70 0.11 -19.27
CA PHE A 158 6.61 -0.27 -18.38
C PHE A 158 5.26 -0.35 -19.12
N ALA A 159 4.97 0.61 -20.01
CA ALA A 159 3.77 0.58 -20.84
C ALA A 159 3.77 -0.65 -21.76
N LEU A 160 4.86 -0.92 -22.48
CA LEU A 160 4.96 -2.03 -23.43
C LEU A 160 4.80 -3.40 -22.73
N VAL A 161 5.52 -3.63 -21.63
CA VAL A 161 5.43 -4.88 -20.87
C VAL A 161 4.00 -5.13 -20.40
N ASN A 162 3.34 -4.10 -19.88
CA ASN A 162 1.97 -4.22 -19.39
C ASN A 162 0.93 -4.35 -20.49
N LEU A 163 1.15 -3.71 -21.65
CA LEU A 163 0.32 -3.91 -22.83
C LEU A 163 0.41 -5.36 -23.33
N VAL A 164 1.61 -5.91 -23.45
CA VAL A 164 1.81 -7.30 -23.87
C VAL A 164 1.14 -8.27 -22.90
N LEU A 165 1.35 -8.09 -21.59
CA LEU A 165 0.70 -8.92 -20.56
C LEU A 165 -0.84 -8.79 -20.59
N PHE A 166 -1.35 -7.57 -20.80
CA PHE A 166 -2.78 -7.34 -20.99
C PHE A 166 -3.29 -8.07 -22.23
N LEU A 167 -2.62 -7.97 -23.37
CA LEU A 167 -3.03 -8.65 -24.60
C LEU A 167 -2.98 -10.18 -24.45
N LEU A 168 -1.95 -10.73 -23.81
CA LEU A 168 -1.85 -12.17 -23.56
C LEU A 168 -2.98 -12.69 -22.67
N THR A 169 -3.39 -11.93 -21.66
CA THR A 169 -4.51 -12.30 -20.78
C THR A 169 -5.87 -12.03 -21.42
N PHE A 170 -6.01 -10.95 -22.19
CA PHE A 170 -7.22 -10.57 -22.92
C PHE A 170 -7.53 -11.54 -24.07
N LEU A 171 -6.50 -12.02 -24.76
CA LEU A 171 -6.58 -13.05 -25.80
C LEU A 171 -6.61 -14.48 -25.22
N HIS A 172 -6.74 -14.63 -23.90
CA HIS A 172 -6.85 -15.92 -23.21
C HIS A 172 -5.65 -16.86 -23.43
N ARG A 173 -4.46 -16.34 -23.78
CA ARG A 173 -3.22 -17.14 -23.76
C ARG A 173 -2.74 -17.41 -22.33
N ILE A 174 -2.96 -16.45 -21.43
CA ILE A 174 -2.72 -16.60 -19.99
C ILE A 174 -4.06 -16.47 -19.26
N HIS A 175 -4.43 -17.50 -18.49
CA HIS A 175 -5.70 -17.55 -17.77
C HIS A 175 -5.56 -16.97 -16.36
N SER A 176 -5.53 -15.64 -16.25
CA SER A 176 -5.52 -14.95 -14.95
C SER A 176 -6.35 -13.66 -15.01
N GLY A 177 -7.50 -13.67 -14.34
CA GLY A 177 -8.37 -12.50 -14.20
C GLY A 177 -7.70 -11.33 -13.47
N PRO A 178 -7.06 -11.53 -12.31
CA PRO A 178 -6.35 -10.46 -11.61
C PRO A 178 -5.23 -9.83 -12.44
N LEU A 179 -4.42 -10.64 -13.12
CA LEU A 179 -3.31 -10.16 -13.94
C LEU A 179 -3.81 -9.29 -15.09
N LYS A 180 -4.92 -9.66 -15.74
CA LYS A 180 -5.58 -8.87 -16.79
C LYS A 180 -5.91 -7.44 -16.32
N TYR A 181 -6.48 -7.30 -15.13
CA TYR A 181 -6.86 -5.99 -14.61
C TYR A 181 -5.65 -5.19 -14.11
N MET A 182 -4.69 -5.85 -13.44
CA MET A 182 -3.46 -5.18 -12.98
C MET A 182 -2.64 -4.63 -14.14
N SER A 183 -2.38 -5.44 -15.17
CA SER A 183 -1.61 -4.99 -16.32
C SER A 183 -2.33 -3.89 -17.10
N PHE A 184 -3.66 -3.95 -17.20
CA PHE A 184 -4.44 -2.86 -17.81
C PHE A 184 -4.32 -1.53 -17.05
N ILE A 185 -4.39 -1.56 -15.72
CA ILE A 185 -4.27 -0.37 -14.87
C ILE A 185 -2.85 0.20 -14.96
N VAL A 186 -1.81 -0.63 -14.78
CA VAL A 186 -0.42 -0.18 -14.81
C VAL A 186 -0.03 0.31 -16.21
N PHE A 187 -0.56 -0.28 -17.28
CA PHE A 187 -0.41 0.25 -18.63
C PHE A 187 -0.93 1.69 -18.75
N HIS A 188 -2.14 1.99 -18.26
CA HIS A 188 -2.68 3.34 -18.30
C HIS A 188 -1.91 4.32 -17.43
N ILE A 189 -1.43 3.88 -16.26
CA ILE A 189 -0.56 4.70 -15.39
C ILE A 189 0.74 5.03 -16.12
N ALA A 190 1.40 4.05 -16.73
CA ALA A 190 2.64 4.26 -17.48
C ALA A 190 2.45 5.24 -18.65
N VAL A 191 1.39 5.05 -19.45
CA VAL A 191 1.07 5.98 -20.56
C VAL A 191 0.73 7.38 -20.04
N LEU A 192 0.02 7.50 -18.92
CA LEU A 192 -0.27 8.80 -18.29
C LEU A 192 1.03 9.49 -17.81
N THR A 193 1.95 8.76 -17.19
CA THR A 193 3.23 9.33 -16.76
C THR A 193 4.07 9.85 -17.91
N MET A 194 3.98 9.25 -19.10
CA MET A 194 4.66 9.77 -20.30
C MET A 194 4.09 11.12 -20.76
N THR A 195 2.87 11.49 -20.33
CA THR A 195 2.27 12.79 -20.63
C THR A 195 2.67 13.88 -19.65
N ASN A 196 3.47 13.58 -18.63
CA ASN A 196 3.80 14.53 -17.56
C ASN A 196 4.67 15.68 -18.07
N SER A 197 4.06 16.83 -18.32
CA SER A 197 4.74 18.03 -18.78
C SER A 197 5.56 18.72 -17.70
N PHE A 198 5.41 18.37 -16.42
CA PHE A 198 6.29 18.88 -15.35
C PHE A 198 7.66 18.18 -15.31
N ALA A 199 7.73 16.97 -15.86
CA ALA A 199 8.95 16.15 -15.85
C ALA A 199 9.54 15.93 -17.25
N LEU A 200 8.77 16.24 -18.31
CA LEU A 200 9.12 16.04 -19.71
C LEU A 200 8.71 17.30 -20.48
N ASP A 201 9.56 18.33 -20.48
CA ASP A 201 9.23 19.64 -21.04
C ASP A 201 9.06 19.55 -22.56
N GLU A 202 9.92 18.79 -23.26
CA GLU A 202 9.86 18.66 -24.71
C GLU A 202 8.80 17.65 -25.17
N TYR A 203 8.69 16.52 -24.47
CA TYR A 203 7.91 15.37 -24.93
C TYR A 203 6.51 15.27 -24.32
N GLY A 204 6.29 15.83 -23.11
CA GLY A 204 5.06 15.62 -22.34
C GLY A 204 3.80 16.03 -23.10
N LEU A 205 3.86 17.15 -23.82
CA LEU A 205 2.74 17.64 -24.63
C LEU A 205 2.43 16.69 -25.81
N VAL A 206 3.45 16.27 -26.55
CA VAL A 206 3.30 15.36 -27.70
C VAL A 206 2.73 14.01 -27.27
N MET A 207 3.14 13.52 -26.10
CA MET A 207 2.69 12.25 -25.54
C MET A 207 1.19 12.23 -25.14
N ASN A 208 0.50 13.38 -25.13
CA ASN A 208 -0.96 13.42 -25.00
C ASN A 208 -1.66 12.70 -26.16
N ILE A 209 -1.12 12.79 -27.38
CA ILE A 209 -1.70 12.19 -28.59
C ILE A 209 -1.82 10.66 -28.44
N PRO A 210 -0.73 9.90 -28.17
CA PRO A 210 -0.84 8.47 -27.99
C PRO A 210 -1.68 8.09 -26.76
N CYS A 211 -1.67 8.89 -25.68
CA CYS A 211 -2.53 8.64 -24.51
C CYS A 211 -4.02 8.69 -24.86
N ILE A 212 -4.45 9.74 -25.56
CA ILE A 212 -5.84 9.90 -26.02
C ILE A 212 -6.20 8.78 -27.01
N ALA A 213 -5.30 8.43 -27.92
CA ALA A 213 -5.51 7.34 -28.87
C ALA A 213 -5.74 6.00 -28.15
N VAL A 214 -4.92 5.67 -27.13
CA VAL A 214 -5.09 4.47 -26.32
C VAL A 214 -6.45 4.44 -25.63
N ILE A 215 -6.86 5.55 -25.02
CA ILE A 215 -8.17 5.65 -24.35
C ILE A 215 -9.32 5.47 -25.35
N ALA A 216 -9.24 6.13 -26.52
CA ALA A 216 -10.26 6.05 -27.56
C ALA A 216 -10.38 4.62 -28.14
N ILE A 217 -9.24 3.98 -28.42
CA ILE A 217 -9.18 2.58 -28.84
C ILE A 217 -9.80 1.69 -27.76
N GLY A 218 -9.49 1.92 -26.49
CA GLY A 218 -10.09 1.20 -25.36
C GLY A 218 -11.62 1.28 -25.36
N PHE A 219 -12.19 2.48 -25.55
CA PHE A 219 -13.64 2.64 -25.65
C PHE A 219 -14.22 1.89 -26.84
N TYR A 220 -13.60 1.98 -28.03
CA TYR A 220 -14.05 1.27 -29.22
C TYR A 220 -14.02 -0.25 -29.02
N VAL A 221 -12.88 -0.79 -28.56
CA VAL A 221 -12.69 -2.23 -28.36
C VAL A 221 -13.67 -2.78 -27.32
N PHE A 222 -13.81 -2.12 -26.17
CA PHE A 222 -14.65 -2.62 -25.07
C PHE A 222 -16.14 -2.32 -25.22
N THR A 223 -16.55 -1.62 -26.28
CA THR A 223 -17.98 -1.41 -26.61
C THR A 223 -18.40 -2.17 -27.87
N LYS A 224 -17.57 -2.20 -28.92
CA LYS A 224 -17.92 -2.75 -30.23
C LYS A 224 -17.29 -4.11 -30.54
N VAL A 225 -16.07 -4.36 -30.09
CA VAL A 225 -15.33 -5.59 -30.46
C VAL A 225 -15.56 -6.70 -29.43
N ARG A 226 -15.33 -6.39 -28.14
CA ARG A 226 -15.54 -7.32 -27.02
C ARG A 226 -16.08 -6.56 -25.81
N LEU A 227 -17.40 -6.61 -25.64
CA LEU A 227 -18.08 -5.92 -24.55
C LEU A 227 -17.58 -6.44 -23.19
N SER A 228 -16.94 -5.56 -22.41
CA SER A 228 -16.53 -5.85 -21.04
C SER A 228 -16.83 -4.65 -20.17
N ARG A 229 -17.87 -4.75 -19.33
CA ARG A 229 -18.27 -3.64 -18.43
C ARG A 229 -17.13 -3.22 -17.51
N THR A 230 -16.38 -4.18 -16.97
CA THR A 230 -15.26 -3.90 -16.06
C THR A 230 -14.14 -3.15 -16.77
N LEU A 231 -13.66 -3.61 -17.93
CA LEU A 231 -12.58 -2.92 -18.65
C LEU A 231 -13.04 -1.56 -19.16
N LEU A 232 -14.30 -1.44 -19.59
CA LEU A 232 -14.88 -0.16 -19.99
C LEU A 232 -14.94 0.84 -18.81
N THR A 233 -15.26 0.39 -17.59
CA THR A 233 -15.23 1.24 -16.40
C THR A 233 -13.82 1.65 -15.99
N LEU A 234 -12.83 0.77 -16.13
CA LEU A 234 -11.43 1.10 -15.87
C LEU A 234 -10.88 2.07 -16.93
N ASN A 235 -11.32 1.95 -18.19
CA ASN A 235 -10.97 2.90 -19.25
C ASN A 235 -11.56 4.30 -18.99
N ALA A 236 -12.79 4.37 -18.49
CA ALA A 236 -13.40 5.63 -18.05
C ALA A 236 -12.69 6.24 -16.82
N LEU A 237 -12.19 5.40 -15.90
CA LEU A 237 -11.31 5.86 -14.82
C LEU A 237 -10.02 6.46 -15.38
N ALA A 238 -9.37 5.79 -16.34
CA ALA A 238 -8.17 6.32 -16.99
C ALA A 238 -8.42 7.65 -17.72
N THR A 239 -9.57 7.79 -18.38
CA THR A 239 -10.01 9.05 -19.00
C THR A 239 -10.15 10.16 -17.97
N SER A 240 -10.78 9.85 -16.83
CA SER A 240 -10.94 10.81 -15.74
C SER A 240 -9.57 11.18 -15.15
N ALA A 241 -8.68 10.22 -14.92
CA ALA A 241 -7.33 10.46 -14.43
C ALA A 241 -6.52 11.35 -15.38
N PHE A 242 -6.59 11.10 -16.69
CA PHE A 242 -5.97 11.94 -17.71
C PHE A 242 -6.50 13.38 -17.66
N ALA A 243 -7.83 13.56 -17.66
CA ALA A 243 -8.44 14.88 -17.63
C ALA A 243 -8.09 15.66 -16.36
N VAL A 244 -8.04 14.99 -15.21
CA VAL A 244 -7.66 15.57 -13.92
C VAL A 244 -6.19 15.96 -13.91
N PHE A 245 -5.32 15.09 -14.41
CA PHE A 245 -3.89 15.35 -14.46
C PHE A 245 -3.58 16.54 -15.38
N LYS A 246 -4.21 16.60 -16.57
CA LYS A 246 -4.10 17.76 -17.47
C LYS A 246 -4.69 19.04 -16.87
N PHE A 247 -5.76 18.94 -16.07
CA PHE A 247 -6.28 20.10 -15.34
C PHE A 247 -5.22 20.67 -14.38
N ILE A 248 -4.49 19.81 -13.65
CA ILE A 248 -3.44 20.25 -12.72
C ILE A 248 -2.27 20.90 -13.50
N GLU A 249 -1.80 20.29 -14.58
CA GLU A 249 -0.75 20.87 -15.43
C GLU A 249 -1.12 22.24 -15.99
N LEU A 250 -2.33 22.36 -16.53
CA LEU A 250 -2.80 23.63 -17.08
C LEU A 250 -3.05 24.67 -15.98
N ALA A 251 -3.46 24.23 -14.77
CA ALA A 251 -3.64 25.12 -13.63
C ALA A 251 -2.33 25.75 -13.19
N GLU A 252 -1.23 24.99 -13.20
CA GLU A 252 0.09 25.50 -12.86
C GLU A 252 0.66 26.40 -13.95
N ALA A 253 0.54 26.01 -15.22
CA ALA A 253 1.12 26.77 -16.33
C ALA A 253 0.32 28.03 -16.74
N TYR A 254 -1.00 28.01 -16.59
CA TYR A 254 -1.91 29.05 -17.13
C TYR A 254 -2.91 29.57 -16.09
N SER A 255 -2.54 29.57 -14.81
CA SER A 255 -3.41 30.06 -13.73
C SER A 255 -3.94 31.47 -14.04
N SER A 256 -5.25 31.61 -14.18
CA SER A 256 -5.93 32.88 -14.39
C SER A 256 -7.36 32.79 -13.84
N SER A 257 -8.01 33.93 -13.60
CA SER A 257 -9.42 33.93 -13.17
C SER A 257 -10.30 33.19 -14.19
N LEU A 258 -10.07 33.40 -15.50
CA LEU A 258 -10.79 32.67 -16.54
C LEU A 258 -10.53 31.16 -16.49
N PHE A 259 -9.28 30.75 -16.30
CA PHE A 259 -8.94 29.34 -16.17
C PHE A 259 -9.71 28.67 -15.03
N PHE A 260 -9.79 29.29 -13.85
CA PHE A 260 -10.52 28.72 -12.72
C PHE A 260 -12.04 28.75 -12.90
N VAL A 261 -12.60 29.72 -13.62
CA VAL A 261 -14.02 29.67 -14.04
C VAL A 261 -14.26 28.46 -14.95
N PHE A 262 -13.38 28.24 -15.93
CA PHE A 262 -13.45 27.03 -16.76
C PHE A 262 -13.22 25.75 -15.95
N GLY A 263 -12.43 25.79 -14.88
CA GLY A 263 -12.27 24.70 -13.92
C GLY A 263 -13.57 24.29 -13.24
N LEU A 264 -14.38 25.26 -12.82
CA LEU A 264 -15.72 24.98 -12.26
C LEU A 264 -16.66 24.36 -13.31
N ILE A 265 -16.62 24.84 -14.55
CA ILE A 265 -17.39 24.25 -15.67
C ILE A 265 -16.91 22.83 -15.97
N PHE A 266 -15.59 22.62 -15.97
CA PHE A 266 -14.96 21.32 -16.19
C PHE A 266 -15.42 20.30 -15.13
N VAL A 267 -15.50 20.69 -13.85
CA VAL A 267 -16.04 19.82 -12.79
C VAL A 267 -17.49 19.46 -13.06
N ALA A 268 -18.33 20.41 -13.46
CA ALA A 268 -19.72 20.14 -13.80
C ALA A 268 -19.84 19.16 -14.98
N LEU A 269 -19.02 19.33 -16.01
CA LEU A 269 -18.96 18.42 -17.17
C LEU A 269 -18.47 17.03 -16.77
N LEU A 270 -17.42 16.94 -15.93
CA LEU A 270 -16.85 15.68 -15.47
C LEU A 270 -17.87 14.90 -14.61
N LEU A 271 -18.56 15.56 -13.67
CA LEU A 271 -19.59 14.93 -12.84
C LEU A 271 -20.81 14.51 -13.66
N THR A 272 -21.23 15.34 -14.63
CA THR A 272 -22.37 15.02 -15.52
C THR A 272 -22.02 13.87 -16.46
N GLY A 273 -20.84 13.91 -17.06
CA GLY A 273 -20.30 12.85 -17.92
C GLY A 273 -20.20 11.52 -17.18
N ASN A 274 -19.76 11.54 -15.92
CA ASN A 274 -19.75 10.36 -15.05
C ASN A 274 -21.16 9.77 -14.87
N VAL A 275 -22.17 10.60 -14.55
CA VAL A 275 -23.56 10.14 -14.40
C VAL A 275 -24.08 9.56 -15.72
N TRP A 276 -23.83 10.22 -16.84
CA TRP A 276 -24.31 9.78 -18.15
C TRP A 276 -23.63 8.47 -18.60
N PHE A 277 -22.32 8.36 -18.38
CA PHE A 277 -21.56 7.15 -18.65
C PHE A 277 -22.10 5.94 -17.88
N PHE A 278 -22.37 6.08 -16.57
CA PHE A 278 -22.92 4.97 -15.79
C PHE A 278 -24.38 4.65 -16.17
N ARG A 279 -25.17 5.64 -16.61
CA ARG A 279 -26.49 5.38 -17.21
C ARG A 279 -26.36 4.59 -18.52
N TYR A 280 -25.40 4.93 -19.37
CA TYR A 280 -25.10 4.21 -20.61
C TYR A 280 -24.62 2.77 -20.33
N LEU A 281 -23.70 2.59 -19.38
CA LEU A 281 -23.21 1.28 -18.96
C LEU A 281 -24.33 0.37 -18.45
N ASN A 282 -25.29 0.92 -17.70
CA ASN A 282 -26.45 0.18 -17.21
C ASN A 282 -27.42 -0.21 -18.35
N ARG A 283 -27.49 0.58 -19.43
CA ARG A 283 -28.30 0.26 -20.62
C ARG A 283 -27.69 -0.86 -21.46
N LEU A 284 -26.36 -0.86 -21.62
CA LEU A 284 -25.63 -1.95 -22.28
C LEU A 284 -25.82 -3.32 -21.60
N GLY A 285 -26.34 -3.31 -20.36
CA GLY A 285 -26.49 -4.50 -19.56
C GLY A 285 -27.86 -5.16 -19.54
N LYS A 286 -28.87 -4.54 -20.16
CA LYS A 286 -30.20 -5.13 -20.32
C LYS A 286 -30.31 -5.61 -21.76
N THR A 287 -30.53 -6.91 -21.97
CA THR A 287 -31.00 -7.40 -23.27
C THR A 287 -32.30 -6.64 -23.61
N PRO A 288 -32.49 -6.18 -24.86
CA PRO A 288 -33.79 -5.67 -25.27
C PRO A 288 -34.82 -6.78 -25.05
N PRO A 289 -36.04 -6.49 -24.57
CA PRO A 289 -37.11 -7.46 -24.70
C PRO A 289 -37.26 -7.73 -26.20
N GLU A 290 -37.06 -8.98 -26.61
CA GLU A 290 -37.42 -9.40 -27.95
C GLU A 290 -38.89 -9.04 -28.17
N ALA A 291 -39.12 -8.24 -29.22
CA ALA A 291 -40.45 -7.90 -29.68
C ALA A 291 -41.11 -9.18 -30.20
N GLY A 292 -42.07 -9.69 -29.45
CA GLY A 292 -42.81 -10.89 -29.84
C GLY A 292 -43.80 -11.37 -28.78
N GLU A 293 -44.75 -10.52 -28.40
CA GLU A 293 -46.16 -10.92 -28.27
C GLU A 293 -47.02 -9.69 -27.91
N ILE A 294 -47.84 -9.29 -28.87
CA ILE A 294 -48.99 -8.40 -28.68
C ILE A 294 -50.15 -9.30 -28.21
N SER A 295 -51.01 -8.75 -27.34
CA SER A 295 -52.28 -9.30 -26.79
C SER A 295 -52.08 -10.23 -25.57
N ASN A 296 -52.83 -10.18 -24.47
CA ASN A 296 -54.19 -9.69 -24.22
C ASN A 296 -54.41 -9.28 -22.73
N GLU A 297 -55.48 -8.50 -22.50
CA GLU A 297 -56.02 -8.10 -21.20
C GLU A 297 -56.57 -9.27 -20.34
N ASN A 298 -56.56 -9.05 -19.02
CA ASN A 298 -57.51 -9.51 -17.97
C ASN A 298 -57.59 -10.97 -17.48
N LYS A 299 -57.91 -11.06 -16.17
CA LYS A 299 -58.20 -12.20 -15.26
C LYS A 299 -56.96 -12.89 -14.66
N GLY A 300 -56.86 -13.17 -13.35
CA GLY A 300 -57.89 -13.40 -12.34
C GLY A 300 -57.85 -14.88 -11.93
N ASP A 301 -57.25 -15.16 -10.78
CA ASP A 301 -57.50 -16.28 -9.86
C ASP A 301 -57.22 -17.77 -10.24
N ILE A 302 -56.65 -18.47 -9.23
CA ILE A 302 -56.83 -19.89 -8.83
C ILE A 302 -55.91 -21.01 -9.40
N ALA A 303 -55.19 -21.61 -8.42
CA ALA A 303 -54.87 -23.02 -8.13
C ALA A 303 -54.10 -23.99 -9.07
N LYS A 304 -53.15 -24.67 -8.40
CA LYS A 304 -52.55 -26.00 -8.57
C LYS A 304 -53.18 -26.97 -9.59
N SER A 305 -52.32 -27.67 -10.35
CA SER A 305 -52.29 -29.15 -10.39
C SER A 305 -51.01 -29.67 -11.09
N ASP A 306 -50.54 -30.80 -10.58
CA ASP A 306 -49.38 -31.58 -11.03
C ASP A 306 -49.68 -32.34 -12.33
N THR A 307 -48.73 -32.43 -13.27
CA THR A 307 -48.46 -33.68 -14.01
C THR A 307 -47.08 -33.67 -14.67
N GLU A 308 -46.32 -34.74 -14.43
CA GLU A 308 -45.05 -35.07 -15.09
C GLU A 308 -45.24 -35.39 -16.57
N THR A 309 -44.36 -34.91 -17.45
CA THR A 309 -43.79 -35.76 -18.52
C THR A 309 -42.47 -35.22 -19.05
N THR A 310 -41.57 -36.18 -19.23
CA THR A 310 -40.17 -36.15 -19.65
C THR A 310 -39.90 -35.45 -20.98
N GLY A 311 -38.93 -34.53 -20.96
CA GLY A 311 -38.29 -33.97 -22.16
C GLY A 311 -36.84 -33.61 -21.86
N ILE A 312 -35.92 -34.48 -22.25
CA ILE A 312 -34.48 -34.28 -22.18
C ILE A 312 -34.13 -33.05 -23.03
N SER A 313 -33.84 -31.93 -22.38
CA SER A 313 -33.11 -30.81 -22.97
C SER A 313 -31.86 -30.57 -22.15
N THR A 314 -30.72 -30.87 -22.76
CA THR A 314 -29.38 -30.54 -22.28
C THR A 314 -29.25 -29.02 -22.16
N SER A 315 -29.63 -28.45 -21.02
CA SER A 315 -29.26 -27.08 -20.69
C SER A 315 -27.79 -27.05 -20.28
N LYS A 316 -26.95 -26.53 -21.18
CA LYS A 316 -25.65 -25.98 -20.80
C LYS A 316 -25.91 -24.89 -19.77
N THR A 317 -25.76 -25.22 -18.49
CA THR A 317 -25.76 -24.24 -17.41
C THR A 317 -24.44 -23.47 -17.48
N GLU A 318 -24.35 -22.49 -18.37
CA GLU A 318 -23.28 -21.50 -18.35
C GLU A 318 -23.40 -20.69 -17.06
N THR A 319 -22.51 -20.98 -16.12
CA THR A 319 -22.35 -20.26 -14.86
C THR A 319 -21.83 -18.83 -15.11
N THR A 320 -22.72 -17.87 -15.36
CA THR A 320 -22.41 -16.44 -15.58
C THR A 320 -22.34 -15.59 -14.29
N VAL A 321 -22.56 -16.20 -13.12
CA VAL A 321 -22.81 -15.48 -11.86
C VAL A 321 -21.60 -14.77 -11.18
N PRO A 322 -20.30 -15.12 -11.39
CA PRO A 322 -19.20 -14.45 -10.66
C PRO A 322 -18.82 -13.05 -11.19
N GLU A 323 -18.91 -12.84 -12.50
CA GLU A 323 -18.35 -11.65 -13.15
C GLU A 323 -19.22 -10.40 -12.92
N GLU A 324 -20.54 -10.60 -12.88
CA GLU A 324 -21.54 -9.53 -12.70
C GLU A 324 -21.41 -8.82 -11.35
N ARG A 325 -21.24 -9.58 -10.26
CA ARG A 325 -21.09 -9.01 -8.90
C ARG A 325 -19.79 -8.23 -8.72
N SER A 326 -18.70 -8.66 -9.38
CA SER A 326 -17.42 -7.96 -9.35
C SER A 326 -17.46 -6.63 -10.12
N SER A 327 -18.16 -6.62 -11.26
CA SER A 327 -18.31 -5.43 -12.11
C SER A 327 -19.11 -4.32 -11.42
N GLU A 328 -20.11 -4.67 -10.62
CA GLU A 328 -20.95 -3.71 -9.90
C GLU A 328 -20.18 -2.98 -8.79
N TRP A 329 -19.35 -3.71 -8.03
CA TRP A 329 -18.51 -3.11 -6.99
C TRP A 329 -17.47 -2.16 -7.58
N ILE A 330 -16.78 -2.58 -8.66
CA ILE A 330 -15.79 -1.74 -9.36
C ILE A 330 -16.45 -0.47 -9.89
N SER A 331 -17.61 -0.60 -10.55
CA SER A 331 -18.40 0.53 -11.06
C SER A 331 -18.75 1.54 -9.96
N LYS A 332 -19.27 1.05 -8.83
CA LYS A 332 -19.63 1.90 -7.68
C LYS A 332 -18.40 2.58 -7.08
N THR A 333 -17.26 1.91 -7.03
CA THR A 333 -16.01 2.47 -6.50
C THR A 333 -15.46 3.54 -7.44
N VAL A 334 -15.35 3.27 -8.74
CA VAL A 334 -14.89 4.24 -9.76
C VAL A 334 -15.76 5.50 -9.75
N SER A 335 -17.09 5.35 -9.76
CA SER A 335 -18.01 6.49 -9.70
C SER A 335 -17.80 7.35 -8.47
N ARG A 336 -17.47 6.75 -7.32
CA ARG A 336 -17.18 7.49 -6.07
C ARG A 336 -15.86 8.24 -6.17
N VAL A 337 -14.80 7.60 -6.68
CA VAL A 337 -13.48 8.24 -6.85
C VAL A 337 -13.61 9.48 -7.73
N ILE A 338 -14.29 9.37 -8.87
CA ILE A 338 -14.51 10.50 -9.79
C ILE A 338 -15.27 11.65 -9.11
N LYS A 339 -16.26 11.35 -8.26
CA LYS A 339 -16.99 12.39 -7.50
C LYS A 339 -16.11 13.09 -6.46
N VAL A 340 -15.30 12.34 -5.72
CA VAL A 340 -14.35 12.92 -4.74
C VAL A 340 -13.34 13.81 -5.45
N VAL A 341 -12.77 13.34 -6.56
CA VAL A 341 -11.82 14.13 -7.36
C VAL A 341 -12.49 15.39 -7.92
N GLY A 342 -13.72 15.28 -8.44
CA GLY A 342 -14.48 16.45 -8.90
C GLY A 342 -14.73 17.49 -7.81
N VAL A 343 -15.03 17.07 -6.59
CA VAL A 343 -15.18 17.97 -5.42
C VAL A 343 -13.86 18.67 -5.11
N LEU A 344 -12.73 17.96 -5.10
CA LEU A 344 -11.41 18.54 -4.82
C LEU A 344 -11.02 19.58 -5.89
N ILE A 345 -11.23 19.27 -7.17
CA ILE A 345 -10.99 20.22 -8.27
C ILE A 345 -11.91 21.43 -8.15
N GLY A 346 -13.18 21.22 -7.78
CA GLY A 346 -14.13 22.30 -7.55
C GLY A 346 -13.68 23.23 -6.44
N SER A 347 -13.19 22.68 -5.32
CA SER A 347 -12.59 23.46 -4.23
C SER A 347 -11.33 24.20 -4.65
N ILE A 348 -10.38 23.56 -5.34
CA ILE A 348 -9.15 24.19 -5.85
C ILE A 348 -9.49 25.31 -6.83
N SER A 349 -10.45 25.09 -7.73
CA SER A 349 -10.89 26.09 -8.70
C SER A 349 -11.53 27.29 -8.02
N LEU A 350 -12.39 27.06 -7.03
CA LEU A 350 -13.01 28.15 -6.28
C LEU A 350 -11.98 28.95 -5.48
N ILE A 351 -11.06 28.27 -4.80
CA ILE A 351 -9.98 28.90 -4.03
C ILE A 351 -9.07 29.72 -4.95
N GLY A 352 -8.61 29.11 -6.05
CA GLY A 352 -7.75 29.76 -7.04
C GLY A 352 -8.41 30.95 -7.72
N LEU A 353 -9.70 30.85 -8.08
CA LEU A 353 -10.47 31.94 -8.67
C LEU A 353 -10.50 33.15 -7.73
N ILE A 354 -10.82 32.91 -6.46
CA ILE A 354 -10.90 33.98 -5.46
C ILE A 354 -9.51 34.57 -5.27
N ASN A 355 -8.48 33.75 -5.06
CA ASN A 355 -7.12 34.20 -4.82
C ASN A 355 -6.55 35.09 -5.94
N ILE A 356 -6.78 34.73 -7.21
CA ILE A 356 -6.33 35.56 -8.34
C ILE A 356 -7.18 36.83 -8.49
N SER A 357 -8.50 36.73 -8.28
CA SER A 357 -9.42 37.85 -8.52
C SER A 357 -9.37 38.91 -7.43
N THR A 358 -9.01 38.54 -6.20
CA THR A 358 -8.99 39.47 -5.08
C THR A 358 -7.76 40.35 -5.07
N ASN A 359 -6.61 39.94 -5.63
CA ASN A 359 -5.35 40.69 -5.83
C ASN A 359 -4.98 41.74 -4.74
N VAL A 360 -5.42 41.53 -3.50
CA VAL A 360 -5.43 42.50 -2.39
C VAL A 360 -5.11 41.74 -1.10
N ASN A 361 -4.48 42.44 -0.14
CA ASN A 361 -4.30 41.97 1.22
C ASN A 361 -5.63 41.40 1.77
N HIS A 362 -5.58 40.22 2.37
CA HIS A 362 -6.70 39.53 3.02
C HIS A 362 -7.68 38.71 2.17
N THR A 363 -7.15 37.86 1.29
CA THR A 363 -7.95 36.90 0.49
C THR A 363 -8.76 35.92 1.35
N GLU A 364 -8.26 35.58 2.54
CA GLU A 364 -8.89 34.70 3.52
C GLU A 364 -10.32 35.15 3.89
N TYR A 365 -10.59 36.45 4.00
CA TYR A 365 -11.93 36.93 4.36
C TYR A 365 -12.93 36.79 3.21
N VAL A 366 -12.48 36.95 1.97
CA VAL A 366 -13.34 36.75 0.79
C VAL A 366 -13.65 35.27 0.62
N LEU A 367 -12.65 34.39 0.78
CA LEU A 367 -12.84 32.94 0.77
C LEU A 367 -13.86 32.51 1.84
N LEU A 368 -13.72 33.06 3.05
CA LEU A 368 -14.64 32.77 4.14
C LEU A 368 -16.06 33.28 3.85
N GLY A 369 -16.19 34.50 3.35
CA GLY A 369 -17.49 35.09 2.98
C GLY A 369 -18.21 34.26 1.92
N VAL A 370 -17.51 33.85 0.86
CA VAL A 370 -18.06 32.98 -0.19
C VAL A 370 -18.42 31.59 0.37
N SER A 371 -17.56 31.02 1.20
CA SER A 371 -17.84 29.73 1.86
C SER A 371 -19.10 29.80 2.72
N LEU A 372 -19.24 30.84 3.55
CA LEU A 372 -20.41 31.06 4.40
C LEU A 372 -21.67 31.25 3.56
N LEU A 373 -21.62 32.04 2.48
CA LEU A 373 -22.75 32.25 1.58
C LEU A 373 -23.20 30.92 0.96
N LEU A 374 -22.27 30.13 0.42
CA LEU A 374 -22.55 28.82 -0.14
C LEU A 374 -23.13 27.87 0.92
N MET A 375 -22.53 27.83 2.11
CA MET A 375 -22.98 26.96 3.20
C MET A 375 -24.39 27.33 3.69
N ILE A 376 -24.63 28.61 3.96
CA ILE A 376 -25.94 29.13 4.39
C ILE A 376 -27.00 28.86 3.31
N SER A 377 -26.68 29.10 2.04
CA SER A 377 -27.61 28.83 0.94
C SER A 377 -28.04 27.35 0.90
N MET A 378 -27.10 26.42 1.09
CA MET A 378 -27.40 24.98 1.11
C MET A 378 -28.17 24.53 2.35
N ILE A 379 -28.04 25.27 3.46
CA ILE A 379 -28.79 25.02 4.70
C ILE A 379 -30.23 25.51 4.59
N VAL A 380 -30.43 26.73 4.05
CA VAL A 380 -31.74 27.41 3.97
C VAL A 380 -32.63 26.81 2.88
N ILE A 381 -32.07 26.42 1.73
CA ILE A 381 -32.87 25.88 0.63
C ILE A 381 -33.57 24.56 1.05
N PRO A 382 -34.90 24.41 0.84
CA PRO A 382 -35.61 23.16 1.13
C PRO A 382 -35.07 21.97 0.32
N GLU A 383 -35.11 20.77 0.90
CA GLU A 383 -34.57 19.56 0.24
C GLU A 383 -35.32 19.19 -1.04
N SER A 384 -36.60 19.53 -1.11
CA SER A 384 -37.44 19.27 -2.28
C SER A 384 -37.00 20.03 -3.53
N LYS A 385 -36.21 21.10 -3.38
CA LYS A 385 -35.82 21.98 -4.49
C LYS A 385 -34.45 21.66 -5.10
N LEU A 386 -33.61 20.86 -4.43
CA LEU A 386 -32.22 20.65 -4.85
C LEU A 386 -31.83 19.18 -4.77
N ASP A 387 -31.20 18.68 -5.83
CA ASP A 387 -30.71 17.30 -5.86
C ASP A 387 -29.64 17.07 -4.77
N SER A 388 -29.69 15.90 -4.14
CA SER A 388 -28.78 15.54 -3.04
C SER A 388 -27.30 15.57 -3.44
N VAL A 389 -26.97 15.23 -4.69
CA VAL A 389 -25.58 15.25 -5.19
C VAL A 389 -25.09 16.68 -5.26
N ILE A 390 -25.88 17.59 -5.82
CA ILE A 390 -25.51 19.00 -5.97
C ILE A 390 -25.34 19.64 -4.59
N ARG A 391 -26.31 19.43 -3.69
CA ARG A 391 -26.27 19.99 -2.33
C ARG A 391 -25.00 19.58 -1.60
N TYR A 392 -24.70 18.29 -1.53
CA TYR A 392 -23.55 17.82 -0.76
C TYR A 392 -22.22 18.11 -1.44
N THR A 393 -22.20 18.24 -2.77
CA THR A 393 -21.01 18.72 -3.50
C THR A 393 -20.69 20.16 -3.11
N LEU A 394 -21.67 21.07 -3.21
CA LEU A 394 -21.49 22.48 -2.86
C LEU A 394 -21.19 22.69 -1.38
N LEU A 395 -21.90 21.97 -0.51
CA LEU A 395 -21.66 22.02 0.94
C LEU A 395 -20.28 21.46 1.31
N THR A 396 -19.78 20.45 0.59
CA THR A 396 -18.40 19.98 0.80
C THR A 396 -17.37 20.99 0.30
N ILE A 397 -17.61 21.60 -0.86
CA ILE A 397 -16.76 22.68 -1.38
C ILE A 397 -16.72 23.84 -0.37
N SER A 398 -17.86 24.25 0.19
CA SER A 398 -17.90 25.31 1.20
C SER A 398 -17.14 24.92 2.47
N PHE A 399 -17.29 23.67 2.96
CA PHE A 399 -16.53 23.20 4.12
C PHE A 399 -15.01 23.25 3.89
N ILE A 400 -14.53 22.76 2.74
CA ILE A 400 -13.11 22.78 2.39
C ILE A 400 -12.61 24.22 2.25
N THR A 401 -13.28 25.05 1.43
CA THR A 401 -12.89 26.43 1.18
C THR A 401 -12.92 27.27 2.46
N GLY A 402 -13.92 27.06 3.32
CA GLY A 402 -14.04 27.78 4.59
C GLY A 402 -13.01 27.34 5.62
N TRP A 403 -12.70 26.02 5.69
CA TRP A 403 -11.61 25.53 6.53
C TRP A 403 -10.25 26.09 6.10
N VAL A 404 -9.97 26.10 4.80
CA VAL A 404 -8.75 26.71 4.24
C VAL A 404 -8.69 28.21 4.55
N ALA A 405 -9.83 28.92 4.46
CA ALA A 405 -9.90 30.33 4.78
C ALA A 405 -9.57 30.62 6.26
N ILE A 406 -10.14 29.85 7.20
CA ILE A 406 -9.86 30.06 8.64
C ILE A 406 -8.43 29.69 9.02
N LEU A 407 -7.77 28.76 8.33
CA LEU A 407 -6.38 28.39 8.60
C LEU A 407 -5.40 29.55 8.39
N TRP A 408 -5.69 30.44 7.44
CA TRP A 408 -4.88 31.62 7.15
C TRP A 408 -5.48 32.92 7.72
N SER A 409 -6.53 32.81 8.54
CA SER A 409 -7.17 33.98 9.13
C SER A 409 -6.59 34.29 10.51
N ASP A 410 -6.27 35.56 10.73
CA ASP A 410 -5.82 36.06 12.02
C ASP A 410 -6.99 36.39 12.98
N MET A 411 -8.25 36.32 12.52
CA MET A 411 -9.43 36.69 13.30
C MET A 411 -10.17 35.47 13.87
N THR A 412 -9.90 35.12 15.12
CA THR A 412 -10.56 34.01 15.83
C THR A 412 -12.09 34.09 15.82
N LEU A 413 -12.67 35.30 15.89
CA LEU A 413 -14.12 35.51 15.87
C LEU A 413 -14.78 34.98 14.57
N LEU A 414 -14.09 35.11 13.44
CA LEU A 414 -14.57 34.61 12.15
C LEU A 414 -14.54 33.08 12.08
N SER A 415 -13.52 32.46 12.67
CA SER A 415 -13.44 30.99 12.84
C SER A 415 -14.60 30.47 13.69
N VAL A 416 -14.93 31.16 14.80
CA VAL A 416 -16.08 30.83 15.66
C VAL A 416 -17.40 30.97 14.91
N LEU A 417 -17.58 32.03 14.11
CA LEU A 417 -18.77 32.19 13.28
C LEU A 417 -18.90 31.06 12.27
N PHE A 418 -17.79 30.68 11.61
CA PHE A 418 -17.77 29.54 10.70
C PHE A 418 -18.11 28.22 11.42
N LEU A 419 -17.69 28.04 12.69
CA LEU A 419 -18.03 26.88 13.50
C LEU A 419 -19.54 26.81 13.79
N ILE A 420 -20.16 27.93 14.13
CA ILE A 420 -21.62 28.00 14.39
C ILE A 420 -22.40 27.57 13.14
N VAL A 421 -22.05 28.12 11.97
CA VAL A 421 -22.72 27.76 10.71
C VAL A 421 -22.41 26.31 10.31
N SER A 422 -21.21 25.81 10.60
CA SER A 422 -20.83 24.40 10.38
C SER A 422 -21.68 23.44 11.20
N ILE A 423 -21.93 23.76 12.47
CA ILE A 423 -22.81 23.00 13.36
C ILE A 423 -24.26 23.04 12.84
N ALA A 424 -24.75 24.20 12.39
CA ALA A 424 -26.06 24.30 11.75
C ALA A 424 -26.16 23.43 10.48
N GLY A 425 -25.09 23.39 9.69
CA GLY A 425 -24.96 22.51 8.51
C GLY A 425 -25.01 21.02 8.87
N TRP A 426 -24.44 20.64 10.01
CA TRP A 426 -24.55 19.27 10.53
C TRP A 426 -26.00 18.89 10.84
N PHE A 427 -26.73 19.73 11.58
CA PHE A 427 -28.16 19.47 11.89
C PHE A 427 -29.04 19.34 10.66
N ARG A 428 -28.70 20.04 9.58
CA ARG A 428 -29.45 20.01 8.33
C ARG A 428 -29.08 18.83 7.42
N SER A 429 -27.92 18.21 7.63
CA SER A 429 -27.40 17.13 6.79
C SER A 429 -28.12 15.80 7.05
N LYS A 430 -28.27 14.99 6.00
CA LYS A 430 -28.89 13.66 6.09
C LYS A 430 -27.97 12.58 5.55
N GLY A 431 -28.08 11.40 6.15
CA GLY A 431 -27.33 10.22 5.76
C GLY A 431 -26.03 10.05 6.54
N LYS A 432 -25.71 8.80 6.88
CA LYS A 432 -24.62 8.44 7.79
C LYS A 432 -23.26 9.03 7.36
N ARG A 433 -22.95 9.00 6.07
CA ARG A 433 -21.64 9.46 5.56
C ARG A 433 -21.51 10.97 5.58
N GLN A 434 -22.57 11.68 5.24
CA GLN A 434 -22.53 13.13 5.23
C GLN A 434 -22.42 13.67 6.65
N LEU A 435 -23.20 13.12 7.59
CA LEU A 435 -23.15 13.51 8.99
C LEU A 435 -21.79 13.25 9.62
N PHE A 436 -21.16 12.13 9.28
CA PHE A 436 -19.77 11.87 9.71
C PHE A 436 -18.81 12.91 9.11
N PHE A 437 -18.93 13.19 7.80
CA PHE A 437 -18.06 14.13 7.11
C PHE A 437 -18.19 15.57 7.63
N THR A 438 -19.40 16.07 7.84
CA THR A 438 -19.62 17.41 8.42
C THR A 438 -19.13 17.48 9.87
N TYR A 439 -19.27 16.40 10.64
CA TYR A 439 -18.71 16.31 11.99
C TYR A 439 -17.17 16.35 11.99
N THR A 440 -16.52 15.77 10.97
CA THR A 440 -15.07 15.91 10.76
C THR A 440 -14.67 17.38 10.59
N PHE A 441 -15.39 18.14 9.76
CA PHE A 441 -15.09 19.57 9.57
C PHE A 441 -15.37 20.42 10.81
N VAL A 442 -16.39 20.06 11.61
CA VAL A 442 -16.62 20.70 12.92
C VAL A 442 -15.41 20.49 13.85
N ASN A 443 -14.85 19.28 13.88
CA ASN A 443 -13.64 18.99 14.67
C ASN A 443 -12.38 19.69 14.12
N LEU A 444 -12.20 19.72 12.80
CA LEU A 444 -11.09 20.43 12.17
C LEU A 444 -11.15 21.94 12.46
N ASN A 445 -12.34 22.53 12.37
CA ASN A 445 -12.55 23.93 12.70
C ASN A 445 -12.28 24.21 14.20
N LEU A 446 -12.80 23.37 15.09
CA LEU A 446 -12.51 23.48 16.52
C LEU A 446 -11.01 23.36 16.81
N ALA A 447 -10.29 22.47 16.11
CA ALA A 447 -8.85 22.34 16.21
C ALA A 447 -8.12 23.62 15.74
N THR A 448 -8.57 24.23 14.64
CA THR A 448 -8.02 25.51 14.14
C THR A 448 -8.25 26.65 15.14
N ILE A 449 -9.44 26.76 15.74
CA ILE A 449 -9.74 27.78 16.76
C ILE A 449 -8.82 27.61 17.98
N LEU A 450 -8.67 26.37 18.45
CA LEU A 450 -7.77 26.09 19.57
C LEU A 450 -6.32 26.42 19.21
N PHE A 451 -5.87 26.04 18.01
CA PHE A 451 -4.53 26.35 17.52
C PHE A 451 -4.26 27.86 17.49
N GLN A 452 -5.17 28.66 16.93
CA GLN A 452 -5.07 30.12 16.90
C GLN A 452 -4.95 30.72 18.32
N GLN A 453 -5.79 30.26 19.25
CA GLN A 453 -5.76 30.74 20.64
C GLN A 453 -4.47 30.34 21.38
N PHE A 454 -3.96 29.13 21.17
CA PHE A 454 -2.72 28.69 21.81
C PHE A 454 -1.48 29.33 21.20
N GLN A 455 -1.50 29.72 19.93
CA GLN A 455 -0.40 30.45 19.28
C GLN A 455 -0.25 31.87 19.83
N GLU A 456 -1.36 32.54 20.19
CA GLU A 456 -1.32 33.86 20.84
C GLU A 456 -0.70 33.81 22.25
N TRP A 457 -0.72 32.65 22.91
CA TRP A 457 -0.18 32.42 24.25
C TRP A 457 1.29 31.97 24.25
N ASP A 458 2.11 32.59 23.40
CA ASP A 458 3.50 32.37 22.94
C ASP A 458 4.61 32.02 23.99
N SER A 459 4.27 31.45 25.14
CA SER A 459 5.19 31.12 26.24
C SER A 459 5.30 29.62 26.54
N TRP A 460 4.50 28.75 25.90
CA TRP A 460 4.46 27.31 26.21
C TRP A 460 4.75 26.42 24.99
N ASN A 461 5.86 25.67 25.04
CA ASN A 461 6.30 24.70 24.01
C ASN A 461 5.40 23.44 23.84
N TRP A 462 4.28 23.32 24.56
CA TRP A 462 3.41 22.12 24.60
C TRP A 462 2.01 22.37 23.98
N SER A 463 1.89 23.30 23.04
CA SER A 463 0.59 23.76 22.50
C SER A 463 -0.22 22.64 21.85
N PHE A 464 0.44 21.64 21.25
CA PHE A 464 -0.25 20.61 20.49
C PHE A 464 -0.91 19.54 21.38
N GLU A 465 -0.26 19.14 22.47
CA GLU A 465 -0.79 18.12 23.39
C GLU A 465 -2.11 18.57 24.02
N TYR A 466 -2.19 19.85 24.43
CA TYR A 466 -3.41 20.43 25.01
C TYR A 466 -4.54 20.56 23.99
N ILE A 467 -4.24 20.87 22.73
CA ILE A 467 -5.26 20.91 21.67
C ILE A 467 -5.91 19.53 21.52
N ILE A 468 -5.11 18.46 21.43
CA ILE A 468 -5.62 17.09 21.28
C ILE A 468 -6.40 16.64 22.53
N LEU A 469 -5.91 16.93 23.73
CA LEU A 469 -6.64 16.62 24.97
C LEU A 469 -7.97 17.38 25.08
N SER A 470 -8.00 18.64 24.64
CA SER A 470 -9.22 19.45 24.61
C SER A 470 -10.24 18.89 23.62
N LEU A 471 -9.79 18.51 22.41
CA LEU A 471 -10.63 17.85 21.41
C LEU A 471 -11.16 16.51 21.91
N PHE A 472 -10.35 15.72 22.60
CA PHE A 472 -10.79 14.49 23.28
C PHE A 472 -11.90 14.78 24.28
N LEU A 473 -11.70 15.77 25.16
CA LEU A 473 -12.64 16.11 26.22
C LEU A 473 -13.98 16.59 25.65
N VAL A 474 -13.96 17.48 24.66
CA VAL A 474 -15.17 17.96 23.98
C VAL A 474 -15.96 16.78 23.38
N ASN A 475 -15.29 15.88 22.67
CA ASN A 475 -15.96 14.73 22.06
C ASN A 475 -16.46 13.71 23.09
N ALA A 476 -15.72 13.48 24.19
CA ALA A 476 -16.14 12.61 25.28
C ALA A 476 -17.39 13.16 25.99
N VAL A 477 -17.42 14.48 26.23
CA VAL A 477 -18.58 15.18 26.79
C VAL A 477 -19.77 15.10 25.84
N LEU A 478 -19.58 15.32 24.53
CA LEU A 478 -20.65 15.17 23.54
C LEU A 478 -21.19 13.73 23.47
N TYR A 479 -20.32 12.73 23.59
CA TYR A 479 -20.72 11.33 23.66
C TYR A 479 -21.59 11.06 24.90
N ALA A 480 -21.16 11.53 26.08
CA ALA A 480 -21.94 11.40 27.32
C ALA A 480 -23.27 12.17 27.25
N ALA A 481 -23.24 13.42 26.76
CA ALA A 481 -24.41 14.29 26.61
C ALA A 481 -25.46 13.68 25.66
N SER A 482 -25.01 12.96 24.63
CA SER A 482 -25.91 12.31 23.66
C SER A 482 -26.85 11.28 24.29
N TYR A 483 -26.52 10.73 25.47
CA TYR A 483 -27.42 9.83 26.20
C TYR A 483 -28.66 10.53 26.76
N PHE A 484 -28.57 11.84 27.03
CA PHE A 484 -29.67 12.66 27.55
C PHE A 484 -30.57 13.24 26.45
N ILE A 485 -30.18 13.13 25.18
CA ILE A 485 -30.96 13.58 24.03
C ILE A 485 -32.01 12.51 23.66
N PRO A 486 -33.25 12.90 23.27
CA PRO A 486 -34.26 11.96 22.79
C PRO A 486 -33.77 11.08 21.63
N LYS A 487 -34.24 9.82 21.56
CA LYS A 487 -33.86 8.88 20.49
C LYS A 487 -34.32 9.38 19.12
N THR A 488 -33.38 9.96 18.37
CA THR A 488 -33.53 10.41 16.98
C THR A 488 -32.41 9.82 16.12
N ALA A 489 -32.58 9.82 14.80
CA ALA A 489 -31.52 9.39 13.88
C ALA A 489 -30.26 10.26 14.00
N SER A 490 -30.40 11.57 14.27
CA SER A 490 -29.26 12.48 14.49
C SER A 490 -28.50 12.14 15.78
N ARG A 491 -29.19 11.72 16.84
CA ARG A 491 -28.56 11.26 18.09
C ARG A 491 -27.67 10.04 17.85
N GLU A 492 -28.15 9.03 17.11
CA GLU A 492 -27.33 7.84 16.79
C GLU A 492 -26.06 8.21 16.02
N HIS A 493 -26.16 9.17 15.10
CA HIS A 493 -25.00 9.67 14.37
C HIS A 493 -24.04 10.49 15.24
N LEU A 494 -24.56 11.29 16.16
CA LEU A 494 -23.74 12.03 17.12
C LEU A 494 -23.00 11.06 18.05
N LEU A 495 -23.66 10.01 18.54
CA LEU A 495 -23.04 8.95 19.35
C LEU A 495 -21.90 8.26 18.60
N ASP A 496 -22.17 7.76 17.39
CA ASP A 496 -21.17 7.08 16.55
C ASP A 496 -19.96 8.00 16.27
N SER A 497 -20.20 9.27 15.92
CA SER A 497 -19.15 10.21 15.51
C SER A 497 -18.33 10.72 16.70
N SER A 498 -19.00 11.10 17.80
CA SER A 498 -18.32 11.56 19.02
C SER A 498 -17.49 10.45 19.67
N LEU A 499 -17.96 9.20 19.67
CA LEU A 499 -17.16 8.05 20.10
C LEU A 499 -15.93 7.86 19.22
N PHE A 500 -16.09 7.91 17.89
CA PHE A 500 -14.98 7.78 16.96
C PHE A 500 -13.91 8.84 17.19
N PHE A 501 -14.29 10.12 17.26
CA PHE A 501 -13.33 11.21 17.47
C PHE A 501 -12.75 11.23 18.88
N SER A 502 -13.51 10.85 19.91
CA SER A 502 -12.97 10.66 21.27
C SER A 502 -11.87 9.59 21.28
N LEU A 503 -12.12 8.43 20.69
CA LEU A 503 -11.12 7.36 20.59
C LEU A 503 -9.93 7.75 19.70
N LEU A 504 -10.15 8.53 18.64
CA LEU A 504 -9.11 9.05 17.76
C LEU A 504 -8.16 10.00 18.50
N PHE A 505 -8.69 11.01 19.17
CA PHE A 505 -7.87 11.99 19.89
C PHE A 505 -7.21 11.38 21.12
N MET A 506 -7.90 10.50 21.84
CA MET A 506 -7.28 9.76 22.95
C MET A 506 -6.16 8.84 22.45
N LEU A 507 -6.33 8.19 21.28
CA LEU A 507 -5.28 7.40 20.65
C LEU A 507 -4.08 8.27 20.28
N TRP A 508 -4.33 9.43 19.67
CA TRP A 508 -3.27 10.36 19.30
C TRP A 508 -2.49 10.84 20.53
N ALA A 509 -3.18 11.09 21.65
CA ALA A 509 -2.54 11.45 22.92
C ALA A 509 -1.54 10.39 23.42
N THR A 510 -1.71 9.11 23.06
CA THR A 510 -0.78 8.04 23.47
C THR A 510 0.62 8.16 22.85
N PHE A 511 0.78 8.94 21.77
CA PHE A 511 2.06 9.11 21.06
C PHE A 511 2.91 10.27 21.59
N PHE A 512 2.35 11.15 22.41
CA PHE A 512 3.11 12.27 22.96
C PHE A 512 4.07 11.81 24.04
N LYS A 513 5.26 12.41 24.08
CA LYS A 513 6.22 12.20 25.17
C LYS A 513 5.64 12.74 26.48
N ASP A 514 6.33 12.47 27.59
CA ASP A 514 5.90 12.94 28.90
C ASP A 514 5.71 14.48 28.94
N VAL A 515 4.44 14.92 29.05
CA VAL A 515 4.08 16.33 29.33
C VAL A 515 4.25 16.61 30.83
N ILE A 516 3.82 15.65 31.64
CA ILE A 516 4.03 15.58 33.10
C ILE A 516 4.80 14.28 33.37
N PRO A 517 5.64 14.20 34.43
CA PRO A 517 6.33 12.95 34.76
C PRO A 517 5.40 11.73 34.74
N HIS A 518 5.79 10.70 33.98
CA HIS A 518 5.04 9.44 33.80
C HIS A 518 3.70 9.53 33.05
N SER A 519 3.35 10.68 32.48
CA SER A 519 2.10 10.87 31.72
C SER A 519 2.01 9.97 30.48
N TYR A 520 3.13 9.71 29.80
CA TYR A 520 3.17 8.80 28.64
C TYR A 520 2.68 7.41 29.03
N VAL A 521 3.27 6.82 30.08
CA VAL A 521 2.91 5.47 30.55
C VAL A 521 1.46 5.46 31.04
N LEU A 522 1.06 6.48 31.81
CA LEU A 522 -0.29 6.58 32.36
C LEU A 522 -1.36 6.65 31.26
N ILE A 523 -1.19 7.51 30.26
CA ILE A 523 -2.14 7.68 29.14
C ILE A 523 -2.26 6.38 28.34
N ASN A 524 -1.14 5.69 28.09
CA ASN A 524 -1.15 4.41 27.39
C ASN A 524 -1.91 3.32 28.16
N ILE A 525 -1.67 3.19 29.47
CA ILE A 525 -2.40 2.25 30.32
C ILE A 525 -3.89 2.60 30.36
N LEU A 526 -4.23 3.88 30.58
CA LEU A 526 -5.61 4.35 30.65
C LEU A 526 -6.36 4.07 29.34
N TYR A 527 -5.74 4.37 28.20
CA TYR A 527 -6.31 4.07 26.89
C TYR A 527 -6.60 2.58 26.73
N PHE A 528 -5.62 1.73 27.04
CA PHE A 528 -5.79 0.28 26.93
C PHE A 528 -6.94 -0.24 27.80
N VAL A 529 -7.03 0.20 29.05
CA VAL A 529 -8.09 -0.20 29.99
C VAL A 529 -9.46 0.28 29.50
N ILE A 530 -9.59 1.56 29.12
CA ILE A 530 -10.85 2.15 28.68
C ILE A 530 -11.34 1.46 27.41
N VAL A 531 -10.51 1.33 26.38
CA VAL A 531 -10.92 0.74 25.10
C VAL A 531 -11.25 -0.74 25.26
N THR A 532 -10.47 -1.48 26.06
CA THR A 532 -10.78 -2.89 26.36
C THR A 532 -12.13 -3.02 27.08
N GLY A 533 -12.38 -2.18 28.10
CA GLY A 533 -13.66 -2.12 28.79
C GLY A 533 -14.84 -1.80 27.87
N MET A 534 -14.66 -0.84 26.95
CA MET A 534 -15.66 -0.48 25.93
C MET A 534 -15.96 -1.65 24.98
N VAL A 535 -14.95 -2.36 24.49
CA VAL A 535 -15.13 -3.54 23.63
C VAL A 535 -16.03 -4.59 24.30
N PHE A 536 -15.69 -4.97 25.54
CA PHE A 536 -16.50 -5.96 26.27
C PHE A 536 -17.92 -5.46 26.55
N THR A 537 -18.06 -4.19 26.92
CA THR A 537 -19.36 -3.59 27.25
C THR A 537 -20.26 -3.51 26.01
N PHE A 538 -19.78 -2.96 24.90
CA PHE A 538 -20.59 -2.79 23.68
C PHE A 538 -20.93 -4.12 22.99
N ILE A 539 -20.04 -5.12 23.06
CA ILE A 539 -20.37 -6.48 22.60
C ILE A 539 -21.50 -7.07 23.46
N ARG A 540 -21.42 -6.94 24.80
CA ARG A 540 -22.47 -7.43 25.72
C ARG A 540 -23.80 -6.71 25.49
N LEU A 541 -23.76 -5.40 25.26
CA LEU A 541 -24.95 -4.57 24.98
C LEU A 541 -25.49 -4.71 23.55
N LYS A 542 -24.88 -5.56 22.69
CA LYS A 542 -25.26 -5.76 21.28
C LYS A 542 -25.25 -4.47 20.44
N GLN A 543 -24.44 -3.50 20.83
CA GLN A 543 -24.25 -2.22 20.15
C GLN A 543 -23.24 -2.39 19.01
N ARG A 544 -23.75 -2.65 17.79
CA ARG A 544 -22.92 -3.11 16.68
C ARG A 544 -21.94 -2.05 16.19
N SER A 545 -22.34 -0.79 16.03
CA SER A 545 -21.45 0.25 15.48
C SER A 545 -20.36 0.61 16.48
N GLU A 546 -20.72 0.82 17.74
CA GLU A 546 -19.83 1.17 18.83
C GLU A 546 -18.82 0.04 19.09
N ALA A 547 -19.27 -1.22 19.11
CA ALA A 547 -18.38 -2.35 19.24
C ALA A 547 -17.37 -2.42 18.07
N ILE A 548 -17.82 -2.22 16.83
CA ILE A 548 -16.90 -2.22 15.67
C ILE A 548 -15.86 -1.11 15.81
N THR A 549 -16.28 0.11 16.18
CA THR A 549 -15.37 1.25 16.37
C THR A 549 -14.36 0.97 17.48
N SER A 550 -14.80 0.52 18.66
CA SER A 550 -13.90 0.19 19.77
C SER A 550 -12.95 -0.95 19.44
N VAL A 551 -13.41 -2.02 18.75
CA VAL A 551 -12.53 -3.12 18.30
C VAL A 551 -11.50 -2.59 17.30
N ALA A 552 -11.90 -1.74 16.36
CA ALA A 552 -10.96 -1.16 15.39
C ALA A 552 -9.86 -0.35 16.10
N PHE A 553 -10.23 0.55 17.01
CA PHE A 553 -9.27 1.35 17.78
C PHE A 553 -8.41 0.50 18.72
N TRP A 554 -8.95 -0.57 19.30
CA TRP A 554 -8.20 -1.54 20.09
C TRP A 554 -7.08 -2.20 19.27
N PHE A 555 -7.41 -2.68 18.07
CA PHE A 555 -6.40 -3.26 17.16
C PHE A 555 -5.39 -2.22 16.67
N ILE A 556 -5.82 -0.99 16.36
CA ILE A 556 -4.92 0.08 15.95
C ILE A 556 -3.93 0.41 17.07
N PHE A 557 -4.40 0.56 18.30
CA PHE A 557 -3.54 0.83 19.46
C PHE A 557 -2.51 -0.27 19.67
N ILE A 558 -2.94 -1.54 19.68
CA ILE A 558 -2.02 -2.67 19.80
C ILE A 558 -1.03 -2.66 18.64
N GLY A 559 -1.48 -2.44 17.40
CA GLY A 559 -0.62 -2.41 16.22
C GLY A 559 0.50 -1.37 16.32
N PHE A 560 0.19 -0.15 16.77
CA PHE A 560 1.19 0.90 16.95
C PHE A 560 2.07 0.69 18.20
N LYS A 561 1.45 0.40 19.35
CA LYS A 561 2.15 0.30 20.64
C LYS A 561 2.92 -1.00 20.83
N TYR A 562 2.66 -2.00 20.01
CA TYR A 562 3.48 -3.20 19.89
C TYR A 562 4.96 -2.88 19.57
N TYR A 563 5.24 -1.79 18.85
CA TYR A 563 6.62 -1.37 18.57
C TYR A 563 7.22 -0.47 19.66
N ASP A 564 6.38 0.26 20.39
CA ASP A 564 6.79 1.37 21.26
C ASP A 564 6.94 0.95 22.74
N LEU A 565 6.10 0.03 23.23
CA LEU A 565 6.07 -0.41 24.63
C LEU A 565 6.74 -1.79 24.81
N LEU A 566 8.00 -1.76 25.27
CA LEU A 566 8.69 -2.75 26.13
C LEU A 566 8.79 -4.23 25.70
N TRP A 567 8.33 -4.66 24.52
CA TRP A 567 8.52 -6.04 24.08
C TRP A 567 9.71 -6.20 23.15
N THR A 568 10.75 -6.87 23.68
CA THR A 568 11.81 -7.46 22.87
C THR A 568 11.19 -8.38 21.80
N LEU A 569 11.88 -8.56 20.67
CA LEU A 569 11.47 -9.48 19.59
C LEU A 569 11.12 -10.89 20.12
N LEU A 570 11.73 -11.29 21.24
CA LEU A 570 11.46 -12.57 21.90
C LEU A 570 10.03 -12.65 22.48
N TYR A 571 9.57 -11.65 23.24
CA TYR A 571 8.19 -11.65 23.78
C TYR A 571 7.14 -11.53 22.69
N LYS A 572 7.47 -10.82 21.61
CA LYS A 572 6.66 -10.74 20.39
C LYS A 572 6.48 -12.12 19.75
N SER A 573 7.53 -12.92 19.70
CA SER A 573 7.45 -14.30 19.23
C SER A 573 6.46 -15.14 20.05
N PHE A 574 6.61 -15.17 21.38
CA PHE A 574 5.76 -16.01 22.23
C PHE A 574 4.28 -15.63 22.16
N THR A 575 3.97 -14.34 22.13
CA THR A 575 2.59 -13.85 22.03
C THR A 575 1.94 -14.22 20.70
N LEU A 576 2.66 -14.06 19.57
CA LEU A 576 2.20 -14.47 18.26
C LEU A 576 2.04 -16.00 18.15
N ALA A 577 2.93 -16.78 18.78
CA ALA A 577 2.81 -18.24 18.82
C ALA A 577 1.53 -18.66 19.54
N LEU A 578 1.28 -18.09 20.73
CA LEU A 578 0.08 -18.37 21.52
C LEU A 578 -1.20 -17.99 20.76
N LEU A 579 -1.26 -16.78 20.21
CA LEU A 579 -2.41 -16.33 19.40
C LEU A 579 -2.62 -17.20 18.16
N GLY A 580 -1.54 -17.61 17.49
CA GLY A 580 -1.57 -18.49 16.35
C GLY A 580 -2.14 -19.88 16.69
N VAL A 581 -1.68 -20.49 17.78
CA VAL A 581 -2.20 -21.78 18.28
C VAL A 581 -3.68 -21.66 18.65
N ILE A 582 -4.09 -20.59 19.33
CA ILE A 582 -5.50 -20.34 19.67
C ILE A 582 -6.34 -20.20 18.40
N ALA A 583 -5.89 -19.41 17.42
CA ALA A 583 -6.59 -19.21 16.15
C ALA A 583 -6.75 -20.53 15.36
N LEU A 584 -5.70 -21.36 15.31
CA LEU A 584 -5.75 -22.69 14.70
C LEU A 584 -6.72 -23.62 15.46
N GLY A 585 -6.71 -23.59 16.79
CA GLY A 585 -7.62 -24.35 17.63
C GLY A 585 -9.10 -23.96 17.40
N ILE A 586 -9.39 -22.66 17.33
CA ILE A 586 -10.74 -22.15 17.04
C ILE A 586 -11.18 -22.52 15.63
N ALA A 587 -10.30 -22.35 14.63
CA ALA A 587 -10.60 -22.69 13.24
C ALA A 587 -10.89 -24.19 13.09
N TRP A 588 -10.05 -25.04 13.70
CA TRP A 588 -10.23 -26.49 13.71
C TRP A 588 -11.50 -26.95 14.44
N TRP A 589 -11.81 -26.33 15.58
CA TRP A 589 -13.03 -26.60 16.31
C TRP A 589 -14.28 -26.20 15.51
N ALA A 590 -14.25 -25.03 14.87
CA ALA A 590 -15.34 -24.54 14.02
C ALA A 590 -15.55 -25.45 12.80
N ASP A 591 -14.47 -25.92 12.18
CA ASP A 591 -14.49 -26.83 11.04
C ASP A 591 -15.14 -28.17 11.40
N ARG A 592 -14.75 -28.76 12.54
CA ARG A 592 -15.33 -30.02 13.04
C ARG A 592 -16.82 -29.93 13.35
N ARG A 593 -17.31 -28.79 13.86
CA ARG A 593 -18.75 -28.58 14.09
C ARG A 593 -19.55 -28.40 12.81
N MET A 594 -18.89 -28.05 11.69
CA MET A 594 -19.55 -27.76 10.42
C MET A 594 -19.48 -28.93 9.40
N ALA A 595 -18.71 -29.98 9.70
CA ALA A 595 -18.52 -31.15 8.85
C ALA A 595 -19.81 -31.96 8.54
N HIS A 596 -20.94 -31.69 9.20
CA HIS A 596 -22.23 -32.33 8.92
C HIS A 596 -23.04 -31.72 7.75
N SER A 597 -22.52 -30.71 7.02
CA SER A 597 -23.20 -30.13 5.84
C SER A 597 -22.39 -30.36 4.54
N GLY A 598 -22.13 -31.64 4.24
CA GLY A 598 -21.18 -32.11 3.23
C GLY A 598 -21.42 -31.74 1.76
N LYS A 599 -22.54 -31.10 1.40
CA LYS A 599 -22.83 -30.72 -0.01
C LYS A 599 -22.06 -29.49 -0.50
N THR A 600 -21.70 -28.55 0.37
CA THR A 600 -21.09 -27.27 -0.07
C THR A 600 -19.56 -27.30 -0.17
N ALA A 601 -18.90 -28.25 0.51
CA ALA A 601 -17.44 -28.42 0.46
C ALA A 601 -16.99 -29.21 -0.78
N PHE A 602 -17.79 -30.19 -1.23
CA PHE A 602 -17.51 -31.05 -2.38
C PHE A 602 -17.49 -30.28 -3.71
N ASP A 603 -18.46 -29.38 -3.92
CA ASP A 603 -18.53 -28.55 -5.15
C ASP A 603 -17.44 -27.45 -5.19
N ALA A 604 -16.94 -27.01 -4.04
CA ALA A 604 -15.82 -26.07 -3.96
C ALA A 604 -14.47 -26.74 -4.25
N ASP A 605 -14.35 -28.04 -3.97
CA ASP A 605 -13.14 -28.84 -4.17
C ASP A 605 -12.92 -29.20 -5.65
N HIS A 606 -13.99 -29.38 -6.43
CA HIS A 606 -13.89 -29.63 -7.88
C HIS A 606 -13.29 -28.46 -8.69
N ARG A 607 -13.25 -27.24 -8.14
CA ARG A 607 -12.56 -26.08 -8.74
C ARG A 607 -11.22 -25.77 -8.08
N SER A 608 -10.85 -26.49 -7.02
CA SER A 608 -9.64 -26.24 -6.24
C SER A 608 -8.49 -27.10 -6.76
N PHE A 609 -7.44 -26.46 -7.24
CA PHE A 609 -6.22 -27.09 -7.75
C PHE A 609 -5.57 -27.99 -6.69
N SER A 610 -5.53 -29.31 -6.91
CA SER A 610 -4.78 -30.23 -6.05
C SER A 610 -3.34 -30.39 -6.54
N PHE A 611 -2.39 -30.27 -5.61
CA PHE A 611 -0.95 -30.56 -5.75
C PHE A 611 -0.68 -31.89 -6.50
N MET A 612 -1.61 -32.85 -6.47
CA MET A 612 -1.48 -34.17 -7.11
C MET A 612 -1.85 -34.23 -8.60
N ARG A 613 -2.44 -33.17 -9.20
CA ARG A 613 -2.73 -33.15 -10.65
C ARG A 613 -1.51 -32.73 -11.50
N LEU A 614 -0.45 -32.25 -10.86
CA LEU A 614 0.79 -31.81 -11.48
C LEU A 614 1.91 -32.80 -11.16
N SER A 615 2.95 -32.87 -11.99
CA SER A 615 4.11 -33.70 -11.74
C SER A 615 4.86 -33.19 -10.50
N PRO A 616 4.77 -33.83 -9.32
CA PRO A 616 5.47 -33.39 -8.11
C PRO A 616 6.99 -33.32 -8.32
N LEU A 617 7.49 -34.05 -9.31
CA LEU A 617 8.86 -33.98 -9.82
C LEU A 617 9.24 -32.58 -10.31
N LEU A 618 8.38 -31.86 -11.05
CA LEU A 618 8.69 -30.50 -11.50
C LEU A 618 8.77 -29.51 -10.33
N ILE A 619 7.90 -29.66 -9.34
CA ILE A 619 7.97 -28.84 -8.12
C ILE A 619 9.25 -29.17 -7.34
N ALA A 620 9.62 -30.45 -7.23
CA ALA A 620 10.86 -30.87 -6.60
C ALA A 620 12.09 -30.29 -7.32
N VAL A 621 12.11 -30.26 -8.65
CA VAL A 621 13.17 -29.62 -9.45
C VAL A 621 13.28 -28.13 -9.11
N VAL A 622 12.15 -27.42 -8.98
CA VAL A 622 12.15 -26.00 -8.57
C VAL A 622 12.72 -25.83 -7.16
N ILE A 623 12.41 -26.71 -6.22
CA ILE A 623 12.95 -26.67 -4.85
C ILE A 623 14.46 -26.92 -4.86
N VAL A 624 14.93 -27.92 -5.61
CA VAL A 624 16.36 -28.21 -5.75
C VAL A 624 17.10 -27.02 -6.37
N LEU A 625 16.51 -26.37 -7.38
CA LEU A 625 17.07 -25.17 -7.98
C LEU A 625 17.16 -24.01 -6.97
N GLN A 626 16.12 -23.80 -6.15
CA GLN A 626 16.13 -22.79 -5.09
C GLN A 626 17.25 -23.05 -4.06
N LEU A 627 17.36 -24.29 -3.57
CA LEU A 627 18.43 -24.67 -2.64
C LEU A 627 19.82 -24.57 -3.29
N GLY A 628 19.93 -24.92 -4.57
CA GLY A 628 21.15 -24.78 -5.35
C GLY A 628 21.61 -23.32 -5.48
N VAL A 629 20.68 -22.38 -5.68
CA VAL A 629 21.00 -20.93 -5.71
C VAL A 629 21.54 -20.46 -4.36
N ILE A 630 20.87 -20.83 -3.25
CA ILE A 630 21.32 -20.47 -1.89
C ILE A 630 22.68 -21.10 -1.60
N GLY A 631 22.87 -22.37 -1.95
CA GLY A 631 24.14 -23.09 -1.77
C GLY A 631 25.27 -22.47 -2.58
N TYR A 632 25.03 -22.15 -3.85
CA TYR A 632 26.01 -21.49 -4.72
C TYR A 632 26.41 -20.12 -4.18
N GLN A 633 25.43 -19.29 -3.78
CA GLN A 633 25.71 -17.97 -3.23
C GLN A 633 26.46 -18.06 -1.89
N THR A 634 26.13 -19.05 -1.06
CA THR A 634 26.86 -19.34 0.18
C THR A 634 28.32 -19.72 -0.10
N VAL A 635 28.56 -20.69 -0.99
CA VAL A 635 29.92 -21.15 -1.31
C VAL A 635 30.75 -20.03 -1.93
N ARG A 636 30.16 -19.21 -2.81
CA ARG A 636 30.84 -18.04 -3.39
C ARG A 636 31.25 -17.05 -2.30
N SER A 637 30.35 -16.73 -1.37
CA SER A 637 30.63 -15.77 -0.29
C SER A 637 31.64 -16.31 0.74
N GLU A 638 31.53 -17.58 1.15
CA GLU A 638 32.50 -18.20 2.06
C GLU A 638 33.88 -18.35 1.40
N SER A 639 33.94 -18.74 0.12
CA SER A 639 35.20 -18.79 -0.62
C SER A 639 35.83 -17.40 -0.69
N LEU A 640 35.04 -16.35 -0.94
CA LEU A 640 35.54 -14.97 -0.96
C LEU A 640 36.12 -14.55 0.40
N LEU A 641 35.45 -14.90 1.48
CA LEU A 641 35.91 -14.63 2.84
C LEU A 641 37.20 -15.40 3.17
N ALA A 642 37.34 -16.63 2.69
CA ALA A 642 38.50 -17.48 2.97
C ALA A 642 39.73 -17.15 2.11
N THR A 643 39.55 -16.87 0.81
CA THR A 643 40.65 -16.69 -0.14
C THR A 643 40.88 -15.23 -0.56
N GLY A 644 39.97 -14.33 -0.19
CA GLY A 644 40.05 -12.91 -0.54
C GLY A 644 41.20 -12.17 0.16
N ALA A 645 41.82 -11.24 -0.57
CA ALA A 645 42.81 -10.34 -0.02
C ALA A 645 42.17 -9.45 1.05
N SER A 646 42.79 -9.35 2.22
CA SER A 646 42.31 -8.51 3.33
C SER A 646 42.79 -7.08 3.14
N ILE A 647 41.85 -6.15 2.99
CA ILE A 647 42.12 -4.70 2.95
C ILE A 647 41.50 -4.01 4.16
N LYS A 648 42.16 -2.94 4.62
CA LYS A 648 41.68 -2.07 5.70
C LYS A 648 41.28 -0.72 5.09
N LEU A 649 40.02 -0.34 5.24
CA LEU A 649 39.48 0.95 4.81
C LEU A 649 39.08 1.81 6.01
N LYS A 650 39.16 3.13 5.83
CA LYS A 650 38.76 4.11 6.84
C LYS A 650 37.33 4.60 6.59
N LEU A 651 36.55 4.71 7.68
CA LEU A 651 35.17 5.16 7.66
C LEU A 651 35.06 6.68 7.83
N ALA A 652 34.06 7.27 7.18
CA ALA A 652 33.63 8.65 7.34
C ALA A 652 32.32 8.72 8.15
N PRO A 653 32.04 9.82 8.90
CA PRO A 653 30.87 9.92 9.77
C PRO A 653 29.53 9.83 9.02
N VAL A 654 28.54 9.12 9.57
CA VAL A 654 27.18 8.96 8.99
C VAL A 654 26.10 9.02 10.08
N ASP A 655 24.97 9.65 9.77
CA ASP A 655 23.72 9.63 10.56
C ASP A 655 22.81 8.48 10.05
N PRO A 656 22.20 7.63 10.90
CA PRO A 656 21.17 6.71 10.41
C PRO A 656 19.77 6.87 11.03
N ARG A 657 18.77 6.59 10.19
CA ARG A 657 17.53 5.86 10.51
C ARG A 657 16.91 5.27 9.24
N SER A 658 16.47 4.02 9.30
CA SER A 658 15.47 3.44 8.39
C SER A 658 14.56 2.51 9.17
N LEU A 659 13.25 2.67 8.96
CA LEU A 659 12.20 2.04 9.77
C LEU A 659 11.87 0.60 9.35
N LEU A 660 12.44 0.10 8.24
CA LEU A 660 11.95 -1.12 7.56
C LEU A 660 12.92 -2.30 7.54
N GLN A 661 14.21 -2.09 7.85
CA GLN A 661 15.26 -3.10 7.64
C GLN A 661 15.91 -3.64 8.93
N GLY A 662 15.38 -3.24 10.11
CA GLY A 662 16.04 -3.47 11.40
C GLY A 662 17.15 -2.45 11.66
N ASP A 663 17.94 -2.66 12.70
CA ASP A 663 19.09 -1.80 13.00
C ASP A 663 20.25 -2.14 12.04
N TYR A 664 20.65 -1.19 11.21
CA TYR A 664 21.85 -1.25 10.39
C TYR A 664 22.54 0.11 10.40
N VAL A 665 23.86 0.09 10.23
CA VAL A 665 24.66 1.31 10.09
C VAL A 665 25.03 1.47 8.63
N MET A 666 24.74 2.63 8.07
CA MET A 666 25.22 3.02 6.75
C MET A 666 26.66 3.51 6.90
N LEU A 667 27.59 2.88 6.18
CA LEU A 667 29.02 3.16 6.21
C LEU A 667 29.39 4.05 5.02
N ASN A 668 30.03 5.19 5.30
CA ASN A 668 30.72 5.98 4.28
C ASN A 668 32.21 5.65 4.35
N TYR A 669 32.87 5.59 3.19
CA TYR A 669 34.31 5.34 3.10
C TYR A 669 35.03 6.59 2.57
N ASP A 670 36.22 6.86 3.10
CA ASP A 670 37.08 7.95 2.57
C ASP A 670 37.41 7.73 1.07
N ILE A 671 37.45 6.47 0.62
CA ILE A 671 37.71 6.10 -0.78
C ILE A 671 36.52 6.34 -1.72
N SER A 672 35.35 6.72 -1.21
CA SER A 672 34.16 6.96 -2.04
C SER A 672 34.18 8.31 -2.76
N THR A 673 35.02 9.25 -2.33
CA THR A 673 35.21 10.54 -3.00
C THR A 673 36.34 10.46 -4.03
N PRO A 674 36.10 10.82 -5.31
CA PRO A 674 37.10 10.70 -6.37
C PRO A 674 38.21 11.76 -6.25
N PHE A 675 39.42 11.46 -6.71
CA PHE A 675 40.56 12.41 -6.70
C PHE A 675 40.59 13.40 -7.87
N SER A 676 39.87 13.15 -8.96
CA SER A 676 39.75 14.05 -10.11
C SER A 676 38.38 13.90 -10.75
N GLN A 677 37.78 15.03 -11.17
CA GLN A 677 36.43 15.11 -11.75
C GLN A 677 36.39 14.89 -13.27
N ASP A 678 37.53 14.65 -13.93
CA ASP A 678 37.56 14.60 -15.38
C ASP A 678 37.09 13.24 -15.97
N ASN A 679 36.02 13.30 -16.76
CA ASN A 679 35.54 12.30 -17.73
C ASN A 679 35.17 10.91 -17.17
N TRP A 680 34.47 10.85 -16.04
CA TRP A 680 33.92 9.56 -15.56
C TRP A 680 32.55 9.29 -16.18
N ASN A 681 32.49 8.27 -17.04
CA ASN A 681 31.20 7.77 -17.51
C ASN A 681 30.41 7.21 -16.31
N GLN A 682 29.17 7.67 -16.13
CA GLN A 682 28.25 7.11 -15.13
C GLN A 682 28.10 5.61 -15.37
N GLY A 683 28.36 4.79 -14.35
CA GLY A 683 28.32 3.33 -14.51
C GLY A 683 29.32 2.57 -13.65
N LYS A 684 29.65 1.36 -14.11
CA LYS A 684 30.59 0.47 -13.41
C LYS A 684 32.02 0.98 -13.61
N VAL A 685 32.75 1.14 -12.51
CA VAL A 685 34.15 1.56 -12.46
C VAL A 685 34.97 0.52 -11.70
N LYS A 686 36.24 0.37 -12.09
CA LYS A 686 37.21 -0.46 -11.37
C LYS A 686 38.27 0.46 -10.79
N VAL A 687 38.47 0.38 -9.49
CA VAL A 687 39.36 1.28 -8.74
C VAL A 687 40.53 0.48 -8.21
N VAL A 688 41.75 0.93 -8.47
CA VAL A 688 42.96 0.32 -7.89
C VAL A 688 43.24 0.99 -6.55
N LEU A 689 43.39 0.18 -5.51
CA LEU A 689 43.72 0.58 -4.15
C LEU A 689 45.16 0.17 -3.81
N ALA A 690 45.89 1.05 -3.14
CA ALA A 690 47.22 0.80 -2.62
C ALA A 690 47.30 1.12 -1.11
N PRO A 691 48.05 0.35 -0.31
CA PRO A 691 48.20 0.60 1.11
C PRO A 691 49.11 1.82 1.37
N ASN A 692 48.71 2.67 2.31
CA ASN A 692 49.54 3.75 2.82
C ASN A 692 50.52 3.26 3.91
N SER A 693 51.33 4.16 4.47
CA SER A 693 52.31 3.85 5.53
C SER A 693 51.71 3.28 6.83
N GLN A 694 50.40 3.39 7.03
CA GLN A 694 49.65 2.83 8.15
C GLN A 694 48.90 1.53 7.80
N GLY A 695 49.09 0.99 6.59
CA GLY A 695 48.39 -0.20 6.11
C GLY A 695 46.92 0.02 5.74
N VAL A 696 46.47 1.27 5.67
CA VAL A 696 45.12 1.66 5.22
C VAL A 696 45.15 1.85 3.72
N TYR A 697 44.22 1.21 3.00
CA TYR A 697 44.14 1.29 1.56
C TYR A 697 43.48 2.59 1.12
N THR A 698 44.16 3.35 0.28
CA THR A 698 43.65 4.55 -0.37
C THR A 698 43.53 4.31 -1.87
N VAL A 699 42.63 5.05 -2.53
CA VAL A 699 42.54 5.00 -3.98
C VAL A 699 43.88 5.48 -4.57
N ASP A 700 44.32 4.87 -5.66
CA ASP A 700 45.52 5.30 -6.41
C ASP A 700 45.09 5.76 -7.81
N ARG A 701 44.42 4.88 -8.57
CA ARG A 701 43.98 5.14 -9.95
C ARG A 701 42.74 4.35 -10.35
N LEU A 702 42.13 4.71 -11.48
CA LEU A 702 41.15 3.85 -12.15
C LEU A 702 41.87 2.78 -12.98
N HIS A 703 41.37 1.55 -12.92
CA HIS A 703 41.94 0.44 -13.68
C HIS A 703 41.55 0.55 -15.16
N GLN A 704 42.54 0.53 -16.06
CA GLN A 704 42.35 0.46 -17.51
C GLN A 704 42.66 -0.96 -18.02
N ASP A 705 41.93 -1.41 -19.05
CA ASP A 705 42.11 -2.74 -19.63
C ASP A 705 43.54 -2.90 -20.17
N GLY A 706 44.35 -3.73 -19.53
CA GLY A 706 45.77 -3.95 -19.84
C GLY A 706 46.75 -3.56 -18.73
N ASP A 707 46.28 -2.92 -17.66
CA ASP A 707 47.12 -2.57 -16.51
C ASP A 707 47.64 -3.81 -15.78
N LYS A 708 48.96 -3.86 -15.54
CA LYS A 708 49.58 -4.84 -14.64
C LYS A 708 49.51 -4.32 -13.21
N LEU A 709 48.85 -5.07 -12.34
CA LEU A 709 48.80 -4.79 -10.90
C LEU A 709 50.14 -5.10 -10.24
N ALA A 710 50.61 -4.23 -9.38
CA ALA A 710 51.70 -4.56 -8.47
C ALA A 710 51.22 -5.57 -7.41
N ASN A 711 52.15 -6.35 -6.82
CA ASN A 711 51.80 -7.42 -5.86
C ASN A 711 51.05 -6.93 -4.60
N HIS A 712 51.08 -5.63 -4.31
CA HIS A 712 50.43 -4.98 -3.16
C HIS A 712 49.21 -4.14 -3.55
N GLU A 713 48.81 -4.14 -4.82
CA GLU A 713 47.64 -3.43 -5.31
C GLU A 713 46.42 -4.34 -5.39
N VAL A 714 45.24 -3.78 -5.10
CA VAL A 714 43.97 -4.52 -5.14
C VAL A 714 42.98 -3.76 -6.02
N ILE A 715 42.26 -4.47 -6.89
CA ILE A 715 41.15 -3.89 -7.66
C ILE A 715 39.88 -3.98 -6.82
N LEU A 716 39.10 -2.91 -6.78
CA LEU A 716 37.77 -2.88 -6.20
C LEU A 716 36.74 -2.45 -7.25
N ASN A 717 35.69 -3.24 -7.41
CA ASN A 717 34.57 -2.90 -8.28
C ASN A 717 33.68 -1.86 -7.58
N GLY A 718 33.34 -0.80 -8.28
CA GLY A 718 32.44 0.24 -7.81
C GLY A 718 31.46 0.69 -8.87
N LYS A 719 30.46 1.47 -8.47
CA LYS A 719 29.54 2.17 -9.37
C LYS A 719 29.62 3.66 -9.08
N TRP A 720 29.97 4.43 -10.10
CA TRP A 720 30.00 5.89 -10.04
C TRP A 720 28.56 6.43 -10.15
N ASN A 721 28.13 7.22 -9.17
CA ASN A 721 26.78 7.81 -9.14
C ASN A 721 26.74 9.31 -9.52
N GLY A 722 27.85 9.86 -10.02
CA GLY A 722 27.99 11.30 -10.33
C GLY A 722 28.56 12.15 -9.19
N SER A 723 28.54 11.66 -7.94
CA SER A 723 29.10 12.37 -6.78
C SER A 723 30.09 11.54 -5.96
N ARG A 724 29.82 10.24 -5.82
CA ARG A 724 30.62 9.28 -5.05
C ARG A 724 30.63 7.91 -5.72
N ILE A 725 31.65 7.11 -5.42
CA ILE A 725 31.71 5.70 -5.79
C ILE A 725 31.06 4.86 -4.69
N GLN A 726 30.11 4.02 -5.09
CA GLN A 726 29.53 2.98 -4.24
C GLN A 726 30.16 1.63 -4.59
N TYR A 727 30.70 0.94 -3.58
CA TYR A 727 31.49 -0.28 -3.69
C TYR A 727 30.71 -1.55 -3.34
N GLY A 728 29.47 -1.43 -2.87
CA GLY A 728 28.66 -2.62 -2.55
C GLY A 728 28.73 -3.06 -1.09
N ILE A 729 29.47 -2.32 -0.25
CA ILE A 729 29.88 -2.64 1.12
C ILE A 729 29.47 -1.55 2.14
N GLU A 730 28.57 -0.65 1.76
CA GLU A 730 28.12 0.49 2.55
C GLU A 730 27.10 0.13 3.64
N ASN A 731 26.70 -1.14 3.76
CA ASN A 731 25.69 -1.57 4.73
C ASN A 731 26.29 -2.57 5.71
N TYR A 732 26.14 -2.30 7.00
CA TYR A 732 26.51 -3.24 8.06
C TYR A 732 25.31 -3.54 8.96
N PHE A 733 24.86 -4.80 8.95
CA PHE A 733 23.72 -5.23 9.74
C PHE A 733 24.17 -5.57 11.17
N ILE A 734 23.45 -5.03 12.16
CA ILE A 734 23.81 -5.15 13.57
C ILE A 734 22.64 -5.66 14.41
N PRO A 735 22.90 -6.20 15.62
CA PRO A 735 21.84 -6.52 16.56
C PRO A 735 21.01 -5.29 16.97
N GLU A 736 19.73 -5.53 17.24
CA GLU A 736 18.79 -4.53 17.73
C GLU A 736 19.33 -3.86 19.01
N GLY A 737 19.29 -2.53 19.06
CA GLY A 737 19.72 -1.69 20.18
C GLY A 737 21.20 -1.31 20.18
N THR A 738 22.03 -1.81 19.23
CA THR A 738 23.49 -1.57 19.24
C THR A 738 23.99 -0.48 18.28
N GLY A 739 23.11 0.13 17.47
CA GLY A 739 23.47 1.10 16.42
C GLY A 739 24.35 2.24 16.88
N ARG A 740 23.90 2.95 17.92
CA ARG A 740 24.61 4.11 18.46
C ARG A 740 26.01 3.79 18.97
N ASN A 741 26.23 2.58 19.50
CA ASN A 741 27.56 2.20 19.99
C ASN A 741 28.51 1.93 18.83
N VAL A 742 28.04 1.19 17.82
CA VAL A 742 28.84 0.87 16.62
C VAL A 742 29.17 2.14 15.84
N GLU A 743 28.23 3.07 15.70
CA GLU A 743 28.45 4.37 15.04
C GLU A 743 29.52 5.23 15.72
N GLN A 744 29.53 5.28 17.05
CA GLN A 744 30.46 6.13 17.80
C GLN A 744 31.89 5.57 17.83
N ASN A 745 32.04 4.25 17.76
CA ASN A 745 33.32 3.58 18.00
C ASN A 745 34.00 3.06 16.71
N ALA A 746 33.23 2.72 15.67
CA ALA A 746 33.80 2.14 14.45
C ALA A 746 34.51 3.20 13.58
N HIS A 747 35.84 3.11 13.48
CA HIS A 747 36.66 4.01 12.65
C HIS A 747 37.23 3.32 11.40
N TYR A 748 37.35 1.99 11.42
CA TYR A 748 37.90 1.22 10.31
C TYR A 748 37.01 0.02 9.95
N ALA A 749 37.08 -0.37 8.68
CA ALA A 749 36.38 -1.53 8.13
C ALA A 749 37.39 -2.50 7.51
N HIS A 750 37.27 -3.78 7.86
CA HIS A 750 38.04 -4.86 7.26
C HIS A 750 37.22 -5.54 6.16
N ILE A 751 37.78 -5.57 4.96
CA ILE A 751 37.08 -6.03 3.75
C ILE A 751 37.91 -7.10 3.05
N ARG A 752 37.21 -8.11 2.53
CA ARG A 752 37.80 -9.17 1.71
C ARG A 752 37.51 -8.90 0.25
N VAL A 753 38.56 -8.86 -0.57
CA VAL A 753 38.46 -8.57 -2.00
C VAL A 753 38.94 -9.76 -2.84
N SER A 754 38.12 -10.14 -3.82
CA SER A 754 38.48 -11.17 -4.81
C SER A 754 39.47 -10.62 -5.85
N GLN A 755 40.13 -11.52 -6.58
CA GLN A 755 40.93 -11.17 -7.76
C GLN A 755 40.11 -10.45 -8.86
N ASN A 756 38.78 -10.65 -8.87
CA ASN A 756 37.87 -10.02 -9.82
C ASN A 756 37.34 -8.65 -9.35
N GLY A 757 37.72 -8.22 -8.14
CA GLY A 757 37.33 -6.95 -7.53
C GLY A 757 36.00 -6.94 -6.78
N ASP A 758 35.33 -8.09 -6.64
CA ASP A 758 34.18 -8.23 -5.72
C ASP A 758 34.66 -8.13 -4.27
N ALA A 759 33.92 -7.40 -3.45
CA ALA A 759 34.26 -7.16 -2.04
C ALA A 759 33.15 -7.54 -1.08
N LEU A 760 33.55 -7.92 0.14
CA LEU A 760 32.64 -8.30 1.21
C LEU A 760 33.17 -7.77 2.54
N LEU A 761 32.29 -7.13 3.32
CA LEU A 761 32.62 -6.56 4.62
C LEU A 761 32.70 -7.67 5.68
N GLU A 762 33.87 -7.85 6.29
CA GLU A 762 34.13 -8.89 7.29
C GLU A 762 33.77 -8.41 8.70
N ARG A 763 34.31 -7.25 9.13
CA ARG A 763 34.09 -6.67 10.45
C ARG A 763 34.46 -5.19 10.51
N LEU A 764 33.97 -4.51 11.54
CA LEU A 764 34.37 -3.15 11.92
C LEU A 764 35.42 -3.19 13.06
N SER A 765 36.26 -2.15 13.16
CA SER A 765 37.18 -1.97 14.28
C SER A 765 37.34 -0.51 14.67
N ASP A 766 37.66 -0.31 15.95
CA ASP A 766 37.92 1.01 16.53
C ASP A 766 39.35 1.49 16.23
N SER A 767 40.28 0.56 15.93
CA SER A 767 41.69 0.84 15.60
C SER A 767 42.24 0.01 14.46
#